data_AF-W3XM22-F1
#
_entry.id   AF-W3XM22-F1
#
_cell.length_a   1.000
_cell.length_b   1.000
_cell.length_c   1.000
_cell.angle_alpha   90.00
_cell.angle_beta   90.00
_cell.angle_gamma   90.00
#
_symmetry.space_group_name_H-M   'P 1'
#
loop_
_entity.id
_entity.type
_entity.pdbx_description
1 polymer ?
#
loop_
_entity_poly.entity_id
_entity_poly.type
_entity_poly.pdbx_seq_one_letter_code
_entity_poly.pdbx_strand_id
1 'polypeptide(L)'
;MRNLAQSEVEQHMLHCPKVDNLKHFSKTYSSKPHLAGDLQHAESIRDLWQSYGVQTDLVRYDVLQNFPVKSSLSLLSSDGSTVAFRASLTEVEIAEDPTSSPSNGFPAFHGFSANGEVTAAELVYANFGTHEDFKLLNSKGVSVQGKVVICKYSMVFRGLKVRAAQKFGAAAVLIYNDPQEDGELTIENGYQPYPHGPARHPTSIQRGSVDFFSVAVGDPTTPGYPSLPGPDTERQDPSDAIPSIPSLPISYTDALPFLKALDGHGLSSKDMGGQDWKGALPGVEYWTGPSKAKVSLVNQGEYRISPIYNVIGTIPGRAQEIVILGNHHDSWCCGAVDPVSGGAAMNEVVRGLGSLVQAGWQPYRKLILASWDNEEYGLVGSTEFGEEYEKELSENCVAYINVDESTNGGQILGATGSPLLADALSHAMSIIPSPINANSTVFDDWKDWTDTNNGASLLAPMGTGSDYTVFFHHMGIPSLDLVFNKRGTAVYPYHSNYDSHFWIEKFGDPGFMKHLAMARLWGILAVRLAGIPLLGFAAQDYASTVEKHVLNLQSREIARLDLEPLKSSVAKFAEATTSLDELARGCDLSTLRGQKVSRSQFGVAEINKRYREIEKSFILKSSKGLPGRPWYKHSVFAPGLWAGYDGVVFPGILESVEEEDIDKANKWVRRIAGHIQDASSAAVGV
;
A
#
# COMPACT_ATOMS: atom_id res chain seq x y z
N MET A 1 27.66 -31.89 -8.30
CA MET A 1 26.93 -30.90 -9.10
C MET A 1 27.75 -29.63 -9.17
N ARG A 2 27.76 -28.93 -10.32
CA ARG A 2 28.48 -27.66 -10.50
C ARG A 2 27.66 -26.54 -9.85
N ASN A 3 28.29 -25.65 -9.09
CA ASN A 3 27.63 -24.44 -8.59
C ASN A 3 27.36 -23.48 -9.77
N LEU A 4 26.11 -23.03 -9.91
CA LEU A 4 25.72 -22.05 -10.94
C LEU A 4 26.38 -20.70 -10.66
N ALA A 5 26.92 -20.07 -11.71
CA ALA A 5 27.41 -18.70 -11.62
C ALA A 5 26.25 -17.70 -11.53
N GLN A 6 26.46 -16.55 -10.90
CA GLN A 6 25.43 -15.51 -10.75
C GLN A 6 24.83 -15.08 -12.10
N SER A 7 25.65 -14.98 -13.15
CA SER A 7 25.15 -14.67 -14.50
C SER A 7 24.23 -15.76 -15.06
N GLU A 8 24.51 -17.04 -14.79
CA GLU A 8 23.63 -18.16 -15.21
C GLU A 8 22.29 -18.09 -14.45
N VAL A 9 22.32 -17.70 -13.17
CA VAL A 9 21.13 -17.51 -12.31
C VAL A 9 20.27 -16.34 -12.80
N GLU A 10 20.88 -15.19 -13.07
CA GLU A 10 20.17 -14.00 -13.59
C GLU A 10 19.58 -14.27 -14.98
N GLN A 11 20.34 -14.91 -15.87
CA GLN A 11 19.83 -15.29 -17.20
C GLN A 11 18.66 -16.26 -17.10
N HIS A 12 18.67 -17.19 -16.13
CA HIS A 12 17.52 -18.04 -15.88
C HIS A 12 16.29 -17.22 -15.46
N MET A 13 16.41 -16.34 -14.46
CA MET A 13 15.28 -15.53 -13.99
C MET A 13 14.75 -14.55 -15.03
N LEU A 14 15.59 -14.09 -15.96
CA LEU A 14 15.16 -13.23 -17.06
C LEU A 14 14.31 -13.98 -18.11
N HIS A 15 14.62 -15.26 -18.36
CA HIS A 15 13.98 -16.04 -19.42
C HIS A 15 12.94 -17.04 -18.93
N CYS A 16 12.95 -17.37 -17.64
CA CYS A 16 12.07 -18.36 -17.06
C CYS A 16 10.60 -17.92 -17.09
N PRO A 17 10.22 -16.68 -16.71
CA PRO A 17 8.83 -16.23 -16.72
C PRO A 17 8.16 -16.33 -18.10
N LYS A 18 6.91 -16.81 -18.14
CA LYS A 18 6.13 -17.01 -19.38
C LYS A 18 4.78 -16.31 -19.31
N VAL A 19 4.43 -15.60 -20.40
CA VAL A 19 3.13 -14.94 -20.58
C VAL A 19 1.96 -15.89 -20.40
N ASP A 20 2.04 -17.11 -20.95
CA ASP A 20 0.94 -18.08 -20.87
C ASP A 20 0.65 -18.50 -19.42
N ASN A 21 1.68 -18.62 -18.58
CA ASN A 21 1.53 -18.93 -17.17
C ASN A 21 0.92 -17.75 -16.41
N LEU A 22 1.39 -16.52 -16.67
CA LEU A 22 0.85 -15.30 -16.06
C LEU A 22 -0.65 -15.13 -16.36
N LYS A 23 -1.05 -15.35 -17.63
CA LYS A 23 -2.46 -15.38 -18.05
C LYS A 23 -3.25 -16.47 -17.35
N HIS A 24 -2.67 -17.67 -17.24
CA HIS A 24 -3.30 -18.79 -16.57
C HIS A 24 -3.54 -18.51 -15.09
N PHE A 25 -2.56 -17.99 -14.36
CA PHE A 25 -2.71 -17.63 -12.95
C PHE A 25 -3.72 -16.51 -12.77
N SER A 26 -3.63 -15.45 -13.56
CA SER A 26 -4.61 -14.36 -13.54
C SER A 26 -6.03 -14.90 -13.70
N LYS A 27 -6.29 -15.69 -14.74
CA LYS A 27 -7.61 -16.27 -14.98
C LYS A 27 -8.08 -17.23 -13.89
N THR A 28 -7.17 -18.04 -13.36
CA THR A 28 -7.54 -19.12 -12.42
C THR A 28 -7.80 -18.56 -11.02
N TYR A 29 -6.90 -17.72 -10.52
CA TYR A 29 -6.98 -17.21 -9.16
C TYR A 29 -8.03 -16.10 -9.04
N SER A 30 -8.28 -15.30 -10.09
CA SER A 30 -9.40 -14.34 -10.13
C SER A 30 -10.71 -14.91 -10.71
N SER A 31 -10.87 -16.24 -10.75
CA SER A 31 -12.11 -16.83 -11.31
C SER A 31 -13.31 -16.72 -10.38
N LYS A 32 -13.05 -16.48 -9.08
CA LYS A 32 -14.03 -16.33 -8.00
C LYS A 32 -13.42 -15.44 -6.91
N PRO A 33 -14.23 -14.88 -6.01
CA PRO A 33 -13.71 -14.23 -4.83
C PRO A 33 -12.94 -15.16 -3.91
N HIS A 34 -11.92 -14.60 -3.30
CA HIS A 34 -11.04 -15.24 -2.33
C HIS A 34 -10.82 -14.26 -1.17
N LEU A 35 -11.84 -14.11 -0.33
CA LEU A 35 -11.75 -13.23 0.83
C LEU A 35 -10.74 -13.79 1.84
N ALA A 36 -10.20 -12.89 2.65
CA ALA A 36 -9.42 -13.19 3.84
C ALA A 36 -9.92 -14.41 4.62
N GLY A 37 -9.03 -15.37 4.87
CA GLY A 37 -9.35 -16.65 5.51
C GLY A 37 -9.83 -17.77 4.57
N ASP A 38 -9.77 -17.59 3.25
CA ASP A 38 -10.03 -18.66 2.28
C ASP A 38 -8.91 -19.71 2.30
N LEU A 39 -9.10 -20.72 3.15
CA LEU A 39 -8.18 -21.84 3.28
C LEU A 39 -7.95 -22.58 1.95
N GLN A 40 -8.99 -22.76 1.11
CA GLN A 40 -8.82 -23.50 -0.14
C GLN A 40 -7.90 -22.74 -1.10
N HIS A 41 -8.03 -21.41 -1.15
CA HIS A 41 -7.14 -20.56 -1.94
C HIS A 41 -5.70 -20.66 -1.43
N ALA A 42 -5.48 -20.49 -0.12
CA ALA A 42 -4.15 -20.59 0.50
C ALA A 42 -3.50 -21.97 0.28
N GLU A 43 -4.26 -23.06 0.41
CA GLU A 43 -3.79 -24.42 0.13
C GLU A 43 -3.40 -24.61 -1.34
N SER A 44 -4.14 -24.01 -2.26
CA SER A 44 -3.80 -24.10 -3.69
C SER A 44 -2.45 -23.43 -4.02
N ILE A 45 -2.15 -22.30 -3.38
CA ILE A 45 -0.85 -21.61 -3.52
C ILE A 45 0.26 -22.44 -2.88
N ARG A 46 0.04 -22.95 -1.66
CA ARG A 46 1.01 -23.83 -0.97
C ARG A 46 1.37 -25.03 -1.84
N ASP A 47 0.37 -25.75 -2.33
CA ASP A 47 0.56 -26.97 -3.11
C ASP A 47 1.25 -26.67 -4.45
N LEU A 48 0.94 -25.52 -5.08
CA LEU A 48 1.64 -25.04 -6.27
C LEU A 48 3.13 -24.81 -5.99
N TRP A 49 3.48 -24.11 -4.91
CA TRP A 49 4.88 -23.82 -4.58
C TRP A 49 5.65 -25.08 -4.18
N GLN A 50 5.02 -26.00 -3.45
CA GLN A 50 5.58 -27.32 -3.17
C GLN A 50 5.85 -28.11 -4.46
N SER A 51 4.97 -28.02 -5.46
CA SER A 51 5.18 -28.67 -6.76
C SER A 51 6.40 -28.15 -7.52
N TYR A 52 6.84 -26.91 -7.24
CA TYR A 52 8.08 -26.33 -7.76
C TYR A 52 9.32 -26.73 -6.95
N GLY A 53 9.15 -27.52 -5.89
CA GLY A 53 10.24 -27.96 -5.01
C GLY A 53 10.66 -26.91 -3.98
N VAL A 54 9.82 -25.93 -3.69
CA VAL A 54 10.02 -24.98 -2.59
C VAL A 54 9.30 -25.51 -1.35
N GLN A 55 9.98 -25.54 -0.20
CA GLN A 55 9.32 -25.91 1.06
C GLN A 55 8.33 -24.81 1.44
N THR A 56 7.05 -25.15 1.55
CA THR A 56 5.98 -24.17 1.78
C THR A 56 4.97 -24.70 2.78
N ASP A 57 4.65 -23.88 3.78
CA ASP A 57 3.74 -24.18 4.88
C ASP A 57 2.71 -23.05 5.06
N LEU A 58 1.59 -23.34 5.73
CA LEU A 58 0.62 -22.32 6.13
C LEU A 58 0.90 -21.85 7.56
N VAL A 59 0.87 -20.55 7.79
CA VAL A 59 0.95 -19.92 9.12
C VAL A 59 -0.41 -19.30 9.42
N ARG A 60 -1.02 -19.71 10.53
CA ARG A 60 -2.38 -19.29 10.91
C ARG A 60 -2.35 -18.26 12.02
N TYR A 61 -3.17 -17.22 11.88
CA TYR A 61 -3.56 -16.30 12.95
C TYR A 61 -5.08 -16.30 13.09
N ASP A 62 -5.58 -16.05 14.29
CA ASP A 62 -7.02 -15.89 14.55
C ASP A 62 -7.28 -14.41 14.81
N VAL A 63 -8.00 -13.72 13.93
CA VAL A 63 -8.04 -12.23 13.90
C VAL A 63 -9.45 -11.67 13.87
N LEU A 64 -9.64 -10.43 14.35
CA LEU A 64 -10.94 -9.76 14.29
C LEU A 64 -11.29 -9.36 12.85
N GLN A 65 -12.47 -9.79 12.38
CA GLN A 65 -13.06 -9.38 11.11
C GLN A 65 -14.55 -9.10 11.29
N ASN A 66 -15.16 -8.35 10.36
CA ASN A 66 -16.60 -8.23 10.23
C ASN A 66 -17.08 -8.70 8.85
N PHE A 67 -18.26 -9.31 8.79
CA PHE A 67 -18.88 -9.79 7.54
C PHE A 67 -20.27 -9.17 7.38
N PRO A 68 -20.67 -8.72 6.19
CA PRO A 68 -21.98 -8.08 6.00
C PRO A 68 -23.12 -9.07 6.19
N VAL A 69 -24.16 -8.61 6.88
CA VAL A 69 -25.42 -9.33 7.06
C VAL A 69 -26.55 -8.62 6.34
N LYS A 70 -26.64 -7.28 6.49
CA LYS A 70 -27.71 -6.48 5.88
C LYS A 70 -27.27 -5.03 5.70
N SER A 71 -27.54 -4.49 4.52
CA SER A 71 -27.44 -3.06 4.26
C SER A 71 -28.68 -2.54 3.53
N SER A 72 -29.01 -1.27 3.74
CA SER A 72 -30.03 -0.58 2.94
C SER A 72 -29.80 0.92 2.99
N LEU A 73 -30.06 1.59 1.88
CA LEU A 73 -29.93 3.04 1.77
C LEU A 73 -31.13 3.61 1.00
N SER A 74 -31.74 4.65 1.54
CA SER A 74 -32.91 5.29 0.92
C SER A 74 -32.93 6.80 1.15
N LEU A 75 -33.32 7.52 0.10
CA LEU A 75 -33.68 8.94 0.17
C LEU A 75 -35.18 9.06 0.41
N LEU A 76 -35.55 9.89 1.37
CA LEU A 76 -36.91 10.11 1.81
C LEU A 76 -37.36 11.54 1.51
N SER A 77 -38.67 11.76 1.49
CA SER A 77 -39.28 13.09 1.52
C SER A 77 -38.82 13.92 2.72
N SER A 78 -39.07 15.23 2.67
CA SER A 78 -38.59 16.16 3.72
C SER A 78 -39.17 15.91 5.11
N ASP A 79 -40.37 15.33 5.18
CA ASP A 79 -41.04 14.89 6.40
C ASP A 79 -40.64 13.47 6.82
N GLY A 80 -39.79 12.79 6.05
CA GLY A 80 -39.34 11.42 6.30
C GLY A 80 -40.40 10.33 6.07
N SER A 81 -41.58 10.67 5.53
CA SER A 81 -42.73 9.75 5.48
C SER A 81 -42.77 8.86 4.25
N THR A 82 -42.14 9.27 3.14
CA THR A 82 -42.17 8.53 1.86
C THR A 82 -40.78 8.28 1.30
N VAL A 83 -40.57 7.09 0.72
CA VAL A 83 -39.32 6.73 0.05
C VAL A 83 -39.34 7.30 -1.37
N ALA A 84 -38.45 8.25 -1.64
CA ALA A 84 -38.29 8.87 -2.97
C ALA A 84 -37.34 8.07 -3.87
N PHE A 85 -36.30 7.47 -3.26
CA PHE A 85 -35.33 6.64 -3.97
C PHE A 85 -34.76 5.57 -3.04
N ARG A 86 -34.44 4.40 -3.60
CA ARG A 86 -33.74 3.31 -2.92
C ARG A 86 -32.51 2.95 -3.75
N ALA A 87 -31.34 3.02 -3.14
CA ALA A 87 -30.08 2.65 -3.79
C ALA A 87 -30.06 1.15 -4.11
N SER A 88 -29.41 0.76 -5.21
CA SER A 88 -29.27 -0.66 -5.57
C SER A 88 -28.29 -1.38 -4.66
N LEU A 89 -27.22 -0.68 -4.23
CA LEU A 89 -26.09 -1.24 -3.46
C LEU A 89 -25.46 -2.49 -4.12
N THR A 90 -25.57 -2.55 -5.45
CA THR A 90 -25.17 -3.69 -6.27
C THR A 90 -24.60 -3.21 -7.59
N GLU A 91 -23.53 -3.87 -8.01
CA GLU A 91 -22.94 -3.72 -9.34
C GLU A 91 -23.81 -4.46 -10.36
N VAL A 92 -23.64 -4.19 -11.66
CA VAL A 92 -24.44 -4.84 -12.71
C VAL A 92 -23.60 -5.93 -13.34
N GLU A 93 -24.20 -7.10 -13.57
CA GLU A 93 -23.52 -8.18 -14.27
C GLU A 93 -23.29 -7.81 -15.75
N ILE A 94 -22.07 -8.06 -16.21
CA ILE A 94 -21.61 -7.85 -17.58
C ILE A 94 -21.52 -9.19 -18.29
N ALA A 95 -22.20 -9.33 -19.43
CA ALA A 95 -22.25 -10.59 -20.16
C ALA A 95 -20.86 -11.04 -20.68
N GLU A 96 -20.02 -10.09 -21.08
CA GLU A 96 -18.65 -10.32 -21.54
C GLU A 96 -17.67 -10.68 -20.41
N ASP A 97 -18.03 -10.34 -19.18
CA ASP A 97 -17.23 -10.57 -17.97
C ASP A 97 -18.08 -11.26 -16.89
N PRO A 98 -18.20 -12.60 -16.93
CA PRO A 98 -19.01 -13.34 -15.97
C PRO A 98 -18.55 -13.19 -14.51
N THR A 99 -17.29 -12.80 -14.26
CA THR A 99 -16.81 -12.55 -12.89
C THR A 99 -17.41 -11.30 -12.26
N SER A 100 -17.98 -10.41 -13.07
CA SER A 100 -18.68 -9.20 -12.60
C SER A 100 -20.03 -9.45 -11.91
N SER A 101 -20.54 -10.70 -11.93
CA SER A 101 -21.85 -11.01 -11.35
C SER A 101 -21.95 -10.57 -9.88
N PRO A 102 -23.04 -9.92 -9.45
CA PRO A 102 -23.27 -9.56 -8.05
C PRO A 102 -23.32 -10.77 -7.11
N SER A 103 -23.52 -11.97 -7.67
CA SER A 103 -23.47 -13.22 -6.91
C SER A 103 -22.05 -13.74 -6.67
N ASN A 104 -21.05 -13.22 -7.40
CA ASN A 104 -19.63 -13.55 -7.30
C ASN A 104 -18.87 -12.52 -6.44
N GLY A 105 -19.46 -11.97 -5.39
CA GLY A 105 -18.75 -10.98 -4.57
C GLY A 105 -19.51 -10.56 -3.32
N PHE A 106 -18.87 -9.73 -2.52
CA PHE A 106 -19.51 -9.10 -1.37
C PHE A 106 -20.55 -8.07 -1.86
N PRO A 107 -21.64 -7.83 -1.10
CA PRO A 107 -22.47 -6.65 -1.33
C PRO A 107 -21.65 -5.37 -1.14
N ALA A 108 -22.24 -4.21 -1.38
CA ALA A 108 -21.64 -2.93 -0.98
C ALA A 108 -21.27 -2.97 0.52
N PHE A 109 -19.96 -2.96 0.81
CA PHE A 109 -19.44 -3.27 2.13
C PHE A 109 -18.13 -2.52 2.44
N HIS A 110 -18.01 -2.07 3.67
CA HIS A 110 -16.75 -1.59 4.24
C HIS A 110 -16.31 -2.51 5.38
N GLY A 111 -15.09 -3.04 5.30
CA GLY A 111 -14.44 -3.72 6.41
C GLY A 111 -14.34 -2.81 7.63
N PHE A 112 -14.63 -3.34 8.81
CA PHE A 112 -14.72 -2.66 10.10
C PHE A 112 -15.73 -1.51 10.24
N SER A 113 -16.64 -1.31 9.27
CA SER A 113 -17.74 -0.36 9.42
C SER A 113 -18.69 -0.74 10.55
N ALA A 114 -18.96 0.19 11.46
CA ALA A 114 -19.76 -0.07 12.65
C ALA A 114 -21.22 -0.45 12.31
N ASN A 115 -21.81 -1.30 13.15
CA ASN A 115 -23.24 -1.59 13.08
C ASN A 115 -24.07 -0.37 13.47
N GLY A 116 -25.09 -0.04 12.70
CA GLY A 116 -25.94 1.11 12.98
C GLY A 116 -27.14 1.25 12.06
N GLU A 117 -28.13 1.96 12.56
CA GLU A 117 -29.32 2.38 11.82
C GLU A 117 -29.53 3.87 12.03
N VAL A 118 -29.59 4.61 10.92
CA VAL A 118 -29.93 6.03 10.90
C VAL A 118 -31.27 6.16 10.21
N THR A 119 -32.25 6.75 10.89
CA THR A 119 -33.58 6.98 10.34
C THR A 119 -33.81 8.47 10.11
N ALA A 120 -34.21 8.82 8.89
CA ALA A 120 -34.64 10.16 8.50
C ALA A 120 -33.69 11.31 8.93
N ALA A 121 -32.37 11.13 8.75
CA ALA A 121 -31.37 12.16 9.02
C ALA A 121 -31.17 13.09 7.81
N GLU A 122 -30.66 14.30 8.04
CA GLU A 122 -30.26 15.19 6.95
C GLU A 122 -28.95 14.73 6.31
N LEU A 123 -28.72 15.13 5.06
CA LEU A 123 -27.51 14.85 4.31
C LEU A 123 -26.63 16.10 4.23
N VAL A 124 -25.30 15.93 4.35
CA VAL A 124 -24.29 16.95 4.06
C VAL A 124 -23.24 16.38 3.12
N TYR A 125 -22.88 17.13 2.08
CA TYR A 125 -21.74 16.81 1.21
C TYR A 125 -20.45 17.39 1.78
N ALA A 126 -19.44 16.55 1.93
CA ALA A 126 -18.16 16.90 2.54
C ALA A 126 -16.96 16.71 1.60
N ASN A 127 -17.14 16.98 0.30
CA ASN A 127 -16.07 16.91 -0.68
C ASN A 127 -15.34 15.55 -0.66
N PHE A 128 -14.02 15.53 -0.48
CA PHE A 128 -13.21 14.32 -0.35
C PHE A 128 -13.20 13.77 1.09
N GLY A 129 -13.93 14.37 2.03
CA GLY A 129 -14.00 13.92 3.42
C GLY A 129 -12.67 14.02 4.16
N THR A 130 -11.78 14.94 3.75
CA THR A 130 -10.53 15.18 4.46
C THR A 130 -10.80 15.89 5.79
N HIS A 131 -9.87 15.81 6.74
CA HIS A 131 -9.99 16.55 8.01
C HIS A 131 -10.14 18.07 7.78
N GLU A 132 -9.51 18.61 6.73
CA GLU A 132 -9.63 20.02 6.35
C GLU A 132 -11.00 20.35 5.71
N ASP A 133 -11.61 19.44 4.95
CA ASP A 133 -12.98 19.64 4.44
C ASP A 133 -13.97 19.81 5.60
N PHE A 134 -13.85 19.00 6.65
CA PHE A 134 -14.72 19.12 7.83
C PHE A 134 -14.44 20.40 8.65
N LYS A 135 -13.18 20.80 8.79
CA LYS A 135 -12.83 22.10 9.40
C LYS A 135 -13.44 23.27 8.61
N LEU A 136 -13.35 23.22 7.27
CA LEU A 136 -13.88 24.27 6.38
C LEU A 136 -15.42 24.34 6.45
N LEU A 137 -16.11 23.20 6.46
CA LEU A 137 -17.55 23.15 6.66
C LEU A 137 -17.93 23.81 7.99
N ASN A 138 -17.28 23.41 9.08
CA ASN A 138 -17.54 23.95 10.40
C ASN A 138 -17.25 25.46 10.48
N SER A 139 -16.14 25.93 9.89
CA SER A 139 -15.78 27.36 9.87
C SER A 139 -16.76 28.21 9.06
N LYS A 140 -17.45 27.60 8.09
CA LYS A 140 -18.51 28.24 7.28
C LYS A 140 -19.92 28.00 7.82
N GLY A 141 -20.06 27.42 9.02
CA GLY A 141 -21.34 27.22 9.70
C GLY A 141 -22.16 26.03 9.20
N VAL A 142 -21.57 25.12 8.42
CA VAL A 142 -22.22 23.87 7.98
C VAL A 142 -21.85 22.75 8.95
N SER A 143 -22.78 22.39 9.84
CA SER A 143 -22.54 21.35 10.86
C SER A 143 -22.98 19.97 10.37
N VAL A 144 -22.08 18.98 10.49
CA VAL A 144 -22.35 17.54 10.23
C VAL A 144 -22.91 16.79 11.44
N GLN A 145 -23.02 17.44 12.60
CA GLN A 145 -23.50 16.80 13.83
C GLN A 145 -24.89 16.16 13.61
N GLY A 146 -24.99 14.86 13.87
CA GLY A 146 -26.20 14.05 13.75
C GLY A 146 -26.68 13.80 12.32
N LYS A 147 -25.87 14.08 11.29
CA LYS A 147 -26.23 13.99 9.87
C LYS A 147 -25.54 12.83 9.19
N VAL A 148 -26.11 12.38 8.07
CA VAL A 148 -25.41 11.51 7.13
C VAL A 148 -24.49 12.39 6.30
N VAL A 149 -23.23 11.99 6.17
CA VAL A 149 -22.25 12.66 5.32
C VAL A 149 -22.10 11.86 4.04
N ILE A 150 -22.03 12.52 2.89
CA ILE A 150 -21.59 11.93 1.62
C ILE A 150 -20.28 12.57 1.17
N CYS A 151 -19.30 11.75 0.82
CA CYS A 151 -18.00 12.20 0.33
C CYS A 151 -17.50 11.34 -0.84
N LYS A 152 -16.59 11.91 -1.61
CA LYS A 152 -15.89 11.25 -2.71
C LYS A 152 -14.81 10.30 -2.15
N TYR A 153 -14.41 9.31 -2.93
CA TYR A 153 -13.20 8.50 -2.70
C TYR A 153 -11.92 9.35 -2.89
N SER A 154 -10.75 8.72 -3.12
CA SER A 154 -9.46 9.37 -3.38
C SER A 154 -8.97 10.39 -2.32
N MET A 155 -7.85 11.07 -2.59
CA MET A 155 -7.14 12.06 -1.76
C MET A 155 -6.59 11.54 -0.42
N VAL A 156 -7.42 10.90 0.39
CA VAL A 156 -7.05 10.27 1.66
C VAL A 156 -7.72 8.91 1.76
N PHE A 157 -7.13 8.04 2.58
CA PHE A 157 -7.71 6.73 2.86
C PHE A 157 -9.13 6.81 3.41
N ARG A 158 -9.99 5.88 2.99
CA ARG A 158 -11.41 5.85 3.32
C ARG A 158 -11.70 5.79 4.83
N GLY A 159 -10.91 5.05 5.60
CA GLY A 159 -11.03 5.03 7.06
C GLY A 159 -10.81 6.40 7.72
N LEU A 160 -9.93 7.25 7.15
CA LEU A 160 -9.72 8.61 7.65
C LEU A 160 -10.90 9.53 7.39
N LYS A 161 -11.65 9.29 6.31
CA LYS A 161 -12.90 10.01 6.02
C LYS A 161 -13.94 9.72 7.10
N VAL A 162 -14.10 8.44 7.45
CA VAL A 162 -15.02 8.01 8.52
C VAL A 162 -14.56 8.52 9.88
N ARG A 163 -13.25 8.43 10.19
CA ARG A 163 -12.65 8.96 11.42
C ARG A 163 -12.89 10.46 11.58
N ALA A 164 -12.68 11.23 10.52
CA ALA A 164 -12.91 12.66 10.52
C ALA A 164 -14.41 12.97 10.70
N ALA A 165 -15.29 12.32 9.94
CA ALA A 165 -16.74 12.51 10.09
C ALA A 165 -17.23 12.22 11.53
N GLN A 166 -16.75 11.14 12.13
CA GLN A 166 -17.03 10.77 13.53
C GLN A 166 -16.56 11.85 14.52
N LYS A 167 -15.35 12.39 14.33
CA LYS A 167 -14.81 13.46 15.18
C LYS A 167 -15.66 14.74 15.15
N PHE A 168 -16.32 15.02 14.02
CA PHE A 168 -17.24 16.15 13.87
C PHE A 168 -18.72 15.79 14.16
N GLY A 169 -18.98 14.56 14.64
CA GLY A 169 -20.28 14.13 15.14
C GLY A 169 -21.27 13.65 14.08
N ALA A 170 -20.81 13.28 12.89
CA ALA A 170 -21.66 12.65 11.88
C ALA A 170 -22.31 11.36 12.41
N ALA A 171 -23.50 11.04 11.91
CA ALA A 171 -24.24 9.83 12.27
C ALA A 171 -23.92 8.64 11.37
N ALA A 172 -23.57 8.88 10.11
CA ALA A 172 -23.14 7.86 9.15
C ALA A 172 -22.37 8.49 7.98
N VAL A 173 -21.67 7.67 7.19
CA VAL A 173 -20.91 8.12 6.01
C VAL A 173 -21.25 7.30 4.77
N LEU A 174 -21.46 7.97 3.65
CA LEU A 174 -21.56 7.42 2.30
C LEU A 174 -20.31 7.81 1.53
N ILE A 175 -19.68 6.85 0.84
CA ILE A 175 -18.48 7.10 0.03
C ILE A 175 -18.72 6.61 -1.41
N TYR A 176 -18.37 7.42 -2.42
CA TYR A 176 -18.57 7.07 -3.83
C TYR A 176 -17.39 7.54 -4.70
N ASN A 177 -17.17 6.89 -5.84
CA ASN A 177 -16.16 7.31 -6.82
C ASN A 177 -16.73 8.39 -7.74
N ASP A 178 -16.34 9.64 -7.54
CA ASP A 178 -16.74 10.71 -8.45
C ASP A 178 -15.93 10.62 -9.76
N PRO A 179 -16.56 10.73 -10.95
CA PRO A 179 -15.82 10.74 -12.21
C PRO A 179 -14.75 11.84 -12.33
N GLN A 180 -14.73 12.85 -11.44
CA GLN A 180 -13.64 13.80 -11.32
C GLN A 180 -12.28 13.11 -11.11
N GLU A 181 -12.28 11.97 -10.41
CA GLU A 181 -11.07 11.21 -10.10
C GLU A 181 -10.56 10.40 -11.31
N ASP A 182 -11.39 10.22 -12.33
CA ASP A 182 -11.08 9.42 -13.52
C ASP A 182 -10.34 10.26 -14.59
N GLY A 183 -10.11 11.55 -14.31
CA GLY A 183 -9.38 12.47 -15.19
C GLY A 183 -10.04 12.63 -16.55
N GLU A 184 -9.29 12.40 -17.63
CA GLU A 184 -9.83 12.54 -18.98
C GLU A 184 -10.72 11.36 -19.41
N LEU A 185 -10.64 10.21 -18.74
CA LEU A 185 -11.26 8.96 -19.15
C LEU A 185 -12.69 8.83 -18.62
N THR A 186 -13.54 9.80 -18.97
CA THR A 186 -14.93 9.89 -18.50
C THR A 186 -15.94 9.77 -19.64
N ILE A 187 -17.18 9.45 -19.29
CA ILE A 187 -18.31 9.44 -20.23
C ILE A 187 -18.56 10.84 -20.81
N GLU A 188 -18.37 11.89 -20.00
CA GLU A 188 -18.53 13.29 -20.43
C GLU A 188 -17.53 13.66 -21.55
N ASN A 189 -16.31 13.11 -21.49
CA ASN A 189 -15.29 13.28 -22.51
C ASN A 189 -15.45 12.33 -23.71
N GLY A 190 -16.57 11.59 -23.81
CA GLY A 190 -16.92 10.75 -24.96
C GLY A 190 -16.37 9.34 -24.91
N TYR A 191 -15.75 8.90 -23.80
CA TYR A 191 -15.32 7.52 -23.63
C TYR A 191 -16.50 6.62 -23.24
N GLN A 192 -16.54 5.43 -23.83
CA GLN A 192 -17.50 4.41 -23.39
C GLN A 192 -17.09 3.86 -22.01
N PRO A 193 -18.04 3.59 -21.11
CA PRO A 193 -17.74 2.90 -19.87
C PRO A 193 -17.33 1.44 -20.15
N TYR A 194 -16.60 0.85 -19.21
CA TYR A 194 -16.42 -0.60 -19.11
C TYR A 194 -17.77 -1.31 -19.29
N PRO A 195 -17.86 -2.46 -20.00
CA PRO A 195 -16.78 -3.21 -20.65
C PRO A 195 -16.37 -2.68 -22.04
N HIS A 196 -17.06 -1.66 -22.56
CA HIS A 196 -16.91 -1.25 -23.96
C HIS A 196 -15.88 -0.14 -24.17
N GLY A 197 -15.34 0.43 -23.10
CA GLY A 197 -14.28 1.42 -23.16
C GLY A 197 -13.57 1.62 -21.83
N PRO A 198 -12.63 2.58 -21.79
CA PRO A 198 -11.71 2.77 -20.67
C PRO A 198 -12.31 3.54 -19.49
N ALA A 199 -13.51 4.10 -19.61
CA ALA A 199 -14.13 4.86 -18.54
C ALA A 199 -14.73 3.92 -17.47
N ARG A 200 -14.84 4.40 -16.23
CA ARG A 200 -15.42 3.65 -15.11
C ARG A 200 -16.86 3.24 -15.41
N HIS A 201 -17.21 1.99 -15.08
CA HIS A 201 -18.60 1.55 -15.12
C HIS A 201 -19.46 2.35 -14.12
N PRO A 202 -20.65 2.87 -14.50
CA PRO A 202 -21.49 3.69 -13.63
C PRO A 202 -21.95 3.11 -12.31
N THR A 203 -22.08 1.80 -12.27
CA THR A 203 -22.50 1.07 -11.08
C THR A 203 -21.32 0.52 -10.28
N SER A 204 -20.07 0.83 -10.64
CA SER A 204 -18.88 0.35 -9.90
C SER A 204 -18.91 0.80 -8.45
N ILE A 205 -18.63 -0.13 -7.54
CA ILE A 205 -18.56 0.10 -6.10
C ILE A 205 -17.17 -0.30 -5.62
N GLN A 206 -16.44 0.65 -5.03
CA GLN A 206 -15.17 0.35 -4.37
C GLN A 206 -15.44 -0.15 -2.95
N ARG A 207 -15.08 -1.39 -2.65
CA ARG A 207 -15.07 -1.93 -1.27
C ARG A 207 -13.78 -1.53 -0.56
N GLY A 208 -13.61 -1.91 0.71
CA GLY A 208 -12.39 -1.61 1.45
C GLY A 208 -12.59 -1.53 2.95
N SER A 209 -11.51 -1.76 3.70
CA SER A 209 -11.48 -1.46 5.13
C SER A 209 -11.62 0.05 5.41
N VAL A 210 -12.28 0.39 6.51
CA VAL A 210 -12.35 1.74 7.09
C VAL A 210 -11.67 1.80 8.46
N ASP A 211 -10.72 0.91 8.74
CA ASP A 211 -9.85 0.98 9.92
C ASP A 211 -9.10 2.32 10.03
N PHE A 212 -8.42 2.52 11.14
CA PHE A 212 -7.59 3.70 11.36
C PHE A 212 -6.13 3.35 11.12
N PHE A 213 -5.83 2.73 9.97
CA PHE A 213 -4.51 2.28 9.54
C PHE A 213 -3.38 3.30 9.84
N SER A 214 -3.64 4.62 9.74
CA SER A 214 -2.62 5.65 10.01
C SER A 214 -2.19 5.72 11.47
N VAL A 215 -2.90 5.07 12.39
CA VAL A 215 -2.59 4.94 13.83
C VAL A 215 -1.83 3.64 14.12
N ALA A 216 -2.35 2.53 13.61
CA ALA A 216 -1.76 1.20 13.66
C ALA A 216 -2.39 0.34 12.56
N VAL A 217 -1.67 -0.68 12.11
CA VAL A 217 -2.14 -1.75 11.21
C VAL A 217 -2.05 -3.09 11.96
N GLY A 218 -2.50 -4.19 11.35
CA GLY A 218 -2.60 -5.49 12.01
C GLY A 218 -4.00 -5.77 12.55
N ASP A 219 -4.15 -6.83 13.34
CA ASP A 219 -5.40 -7.07 14.07
C ASP A 219 -5.62 -5.93 15.07
N PRO A 220 -6.74 -5.17 14.97
CA PRO A 220 -7.01 -4.04 15.86
C PRO A 220 -7.17 -4.44 17.34
N THR A 221 -7.26 -5.75 17.64
CA THR A 221 -7.35 -6.28 19.01
C THR A 221 -6.01 -6.76 19.57
N THR A 222 -4.94 -6.88 18.78
CA THR A 222 -3.61 -7.30 19.27
C THR A 222 -2.48 -6.36 18.85
N PRO A 223 -2.62 -5.02 18.95
CA PRO A 223 -1.61 -4.11 18.44
C PRO A 223 -0.25 -4.31 19.12
N GLY A 224 0.76 -4.71 18.35
CA GLY A 224 2.14 -4.89 18.80
C GLY A 224 2.50 -6.31 19.27
N TYR A 225 1.63 -7.31 19.08
CA TYR A 225 1.93 -8.72 19.35
C TYR A 225 1.02 -9.67 18.54
N PRO A 226 1.49 -10.87 18.19
CA PRO A 226 0.77 -11.72 17.24
C PRO A 226 -0.55 -12.27 17.80
N SER A 227 -1.56 -12.28 16.94
CA SER A 227 -2.87 -12.90 17.09
C SER A 227 -2.81 -14.42 16.96
N LEU A 228 -2.10 -15.07 17.89
CA LEU A 228 -1.91 -16.52 17.88
C LEU A 228 -3.25 -17.28 17.96
N PRO A 229 -3.35 -18.48 17.36
CA PRO A 229 -4.59 -19.26 17.40
C PRO A 229 -5.02 -19.66 18.81
N GLY A 230 -6.34 -19.66 19.02
CA GLY A 230 -6.94 -20.13 20.27
C GLY A 230 -7.28 -19.02 21.27
N PRO A 231 -7.84 -19.41 22.43
CA PRO A 231 -8.48 -18.48 23.37
C PRO A 231 -7.49 -17.75 24.30
N ASP A 232 -6.22 -18.14 24.31
CA ASP A 232 -5.21 -17.63 25.26
C ASP A 232 -4.57 -16.31 24.81
N THR A 233 -4.79 -15.90 23.56
CA THR A 233 -4.36 -14.61 23.03
C THR A 233 -5.13 -13.48 23.70
N GLU A 234 -4.43 -12.66 24.48
CA GLU A 234 -5.01 -11.45 25.07
C GLU A 234 -5.47 -10.49 23.97
N ARG A 235 -6.63 -9.85 24.17
CA ARG A 235 -7.21 -8.92 23.18
C ARG A 235 -7.61 -7.62 23.83
N GLN A 236 -7.31 -6.53 23.13
CA GLN A 236 -7.59 -5.16 23.50
C GLN A 236 -8.91 -4.67 22.87
N ASP A 237 -9.45 -3.58 23.41
CA ASP A 237 -10.59 -2.88 22.83
C ASP A 237 -10.17 -2.20 21.51
N PRO A 238 -10.78 -2.53 20.36
CA PRO A 238 -10.40 -1.97 19.07
C PRO A 238 -10.94 -0.55 18.83
N SER A 239 -11.64 0.09 19.78
CA SER A 239 -12.34 1.37 19.57
C SER A 239 -11.48 2.52 19.03
N ASP A 240 -10.17 2.49 19.30
CA ASP A 240 -9.20 3.49 18.83
C ASP A 240 -8.55 3.11 17.47
N ALA A 241 -8.86 1.93 16.94
CA ALA A 241 -8.35 1.40 15.68
C ALA A 241 -9.43 1.23 14.60
N ILE A 242 -10.72 1.23 14.96
CA ILE A 242 -11.83 1.11 14.01
C ILE A 242 -12.97 2.13 14.27
N PRO A 243 -13.81 2.44 13.27
CA PRO A 243 -14.92 3.40 13.44
C PRO A 243 -16.01 2.93 14.41
N SER A 244 -16.71 3.91 14.99
CA SER A 244 -17.92 3.71 15.80
C SER A 244 -19.20 4.24 15.15
N ILE A 245 -19.11 4.76 13.92
CA ILE A 245 -20.27 5.16 13.10
C ILE A 245 -20.37 4.29 11.83
N PRO A 246 -21.58 3.98 11.36
CA PRO A 246 -21.77 3.18 10.16
C PRO A 246 -21.33 3.94 8.89
N SER A 247 -20.77 3.20 7.95
CA SER A 247 -20.46 3.68 6.61
C SER A 247 -20.80 2.66 5.52
N LEU A 248 -21.11 3.15 4.32
CA LEU A 248 -21.36 2.32 3.13
C LEU A 248 -20.64 2.89 1.89
N PRO A 249 -20.01 2.03 1.07
CA PRO A 249 -19.63 2.41 -0.28
C PRO A 249 -20.84 2.37 -1.20
N ILE A 250 -20.93 3.30 -2.14
CA ILE A 250 -22.01 3.33 -3.14
C ILE A 250 -21.45 3.65 -4.53
N SER A 251 -22.17 3.19 -5.55
CA SER A 251 -21.84 3.57 -6.92
C SER A 251 -22.16 5.05 -7.15
N TYR A 252 -21.52 5.66 -8.14
CA TYR A 252 -21.82 7.05 -8.47
C TYR A 252 -23.22 7.21 -9.11
N THR A 253 -23.76 6.13 -9.69
CA THR A 253 -25.18 6.05 -10.08
C THR A 253 -26.11 6.18 -8.86
N ASP A 254 -25.80 5.46 -7.78
CA ASP A 254 -26.57 5.53 -6.53
C ASP A 254 -26.35 6.85 -5.79
N ALA A 255 -25.18 7.49 -5.90
CA ALA A 255 -24.89 8.77 -5.27
C ALA A 255 -25.68 9.94 -5.88
N LEU A 256 -25.98 9.87 -7.18
CA LEU A 256 -26.56 10.97 -7.95
C LEU A 256 -27.88 11.52 -7.36
N PRO A 257 -28.89 10.70 -6.97
CA PRO A 257 -30.11 11.21 -6.34
C PRO A 257 -29.86 11.91 -5.00
N PHE A 258 -28.90 11.44 -4.20
CA PHE A 258 -28.55 12.05 -2.92
C PHE A 258 -27.89 13.41 -3.11
N LEU A 259 -26.94 13.52 -4.05
CA LEU A 259 -26.27 14.79 -4.33
C LEU A 259 -27.22 15.81 -4.96
N LYS A 260 -28.11 15.41 -5.87
CA LYS A 260 -29.16 16.30 -6.40
C LYS A 260 -30.11 16.82 -5.32
N ALA A 261 -30.35 16.04 -4.26
CA ALA A 261 -31.19 16.49 -3.15
C ALA A 261 -30.54 17.60 -2.30
N LEU A 262 -29.25 17.89 -2.52
CA LEU A 262 -28.53 19.01 -1.91
C LEU A 262 -28.61 20.28 -2.75
N ASP A 263 -28.93 20.20 -4.04
CA ASP A 263 -28.88 21.36 -4.94
C ASP A 263 -29.75 22.53 -4.42
N GLY A 264 -29.14 23.72 -4.32
CA GLY A 264 -29.78 24.91 -3.75
C GLY A 264 -29.87 24.94 -2.22
N HIS A 265 -29.25 24.00 -1.51
CA HIS A 265 -29.26 23.94 -0.04
C HIS A 265 -27.85 24.04 0.55
N GLY A 266 -27.64 24.98 1.46
CA GLY A 266 -26.32 25.23 2.05
C GLY A 266 -25.49 26.19 1.23
N LEU A 267 -24.21 25.84 1.02
CA LEU A 267 -23.24 26.62 0.27
C LEU A 267 -22.94 25.95 -1.06
N SER A 268 -22.78 26.73 -2.13
CA SER A 268 -22.43 26.17 -3.43
C SER A 268 -20.95 25.76 -3.48
N SER A 269 -20.58 24.93 -4.45
CA SER A 269 -19.17 24.62 -4.71
C SER A 269 -18.31 25.88 -4.87
N LYS A 270 -18.84 26.94 -5.50
CA LYS A 270 -18.18 28.26 -5.63
C LYS A 270 -17.92 28.95 -4.29
N ASP A 271 -18.85 28.83 -3.35
CA ASP A 271 -18.72 29.43 -2.02
C ASP A 271 -17.71 28.67 -1.15
N MET A 272 -17.46 27.40 -1.44
CA MET A 272 -16.56 26.54 -0.66
C MET A 272 -15.11 26.63 -1.16
N GLY A 273 -14.85 26.16 -2.38
CA GLY A 273 -13.51 26.04 -2.96
C GLY A 273 -13.48 25.96 -4.49
N GLY A 274 -14.58 26.28 -5.15
CA GLY A 274 -14.68 26.26 -6.61
C GLY A 274 -14.56 24.85 -7.18
N GLN A 275 -13.57 24.65 -8.05
CA GLN A 275 -13.38 23.39 -8.77
C GLN A 275 -13.04 22.22 -7.86
N ASP A 276 -12.39 22.45 -6.71
CA ASP A 276 -12.01 21.38 -5.79
C ASP A 276 -13.25 20.71 -5.15
N TRP A 277 -14.27 21.51 -4.86
CA TRP A 277 -15.54 21.05 -4.27
C TRP A 277 -16.55 20.57 -5.31
N LYS A 278 -16.38 20.98 -6.56
CA LYS A 278 -17.20 20.52 -7.67
C LYS A 278 -16.71 19.14 -8.14
N GLY A 279 -17.61 18.18 -8.29
CA GLY A 279 -17.33 16.90 -8.96
C GLY A 279 -17.73 16.91 -10.44
N ALA A 280 -17.78 15.72 -11.05
CA ALA A 280 -18.05 15.53 -12.49
C ALA A 280 -19.33 14.72 -12.78
N LEU A 281 -20.17 14.43 -11.78
CA LEU A 281 -21.49 13.86 -12.04
C LEU A 281 -22.42 14.78 -12.84
N PRO A 282 -23.08 14.27 -13.90
CA PRO A 282 -24.00 15.05 -14.71
C PRO A 282 -25.21 15.60 -13.96
N GLY A 283 -25.39 16.92 -14.04
CA GLY A 283 -26.57 17.61 -13.49
C GLY A 283 -26.60 17.70 -11.97
N VAL A 284 -25.45 17.65 -11.31
CA VAL A 284 -25.27 17.89 -9.87
C VAL A 284 -24.51 19.21 -9.70
N GLU A 285 -24.98 20.10 -8.82
CA GLU A 285 -24.33 21.41 -8.59
C GLU A 285 -23.33 21.40 -7.41
N TYR A 286 -23.31 20.32 -6.61
CA TYR A 286 -22.42 20.09 -5.47
C TYR A 286 -22.57 21.13 -4.36
N TRP A 287 -23.80 21.30 -3.90
CA TRP A 287 -24.09 22.08 -2.71
C TRP A 287 -23.83 21.27 -1.44
N THR A 288 -23.47 21.96 -0.36
CA THR A 288 -23.06 21.29 0.89
C THR A 288 -24.22 20.71 1.68
N GLY A 289 -25.44 21.24 1.55
CA GLY A 289 -26.55 20.98 2.48
C GLY A 289 -26.43 21.77 3.80
N PRO A 290 -27.24 21.43 4.83
CA PRO A 290 -28.03 20.20 4.94
C PRO A 290 -29.18 20.09 3.94
N SER A 291 -29.50 18.87 3.49
CA SER A 291 -30.66 18.60 2.62
C SER A 291 -31.99 18.82 3.33
N LYS A 292 -33.04 19.21 2.56
CA LYS A 292 -34.43 19.09 3.02
C LYS A 292 -34.90 17.64 3.05
N ALA A 293 -34.56 16.88 2.00
CA ALA A 293 -34.80 15.44 1.94
C ALA A 293 -34.05 14.75 3.08
N LYS A 294 -34.56 13.60 3.52
CA LYS A 294 -33.95 12.82 4.60
C LYS A 294 -33.33 11.54 4.07
N VAL A 295 -32.39 10.97 4.80
CA VAL A 295 -31.69 9.73 4.45
C VAL A 295 -31.95 8.71 5.55
N SER A 296 -32.25 7.48 5.13
CA SER A 296 -32.24 6.33 6.02
C SER A 296 -31.20 5.32 5.56
N LEU A 297 -30.38 4.86 6.51
CA LEU A 297 -29.26 3.96 6.29
C LEU A 297 -29.31 2.84 7.33
N VAL A 298 -29.09 1.61 6.88
CA VAL A 298 -28.83 0.44 7.73
C VAL A 298 -27.50 -0.15 7.31
N ASN A 299 -26.61 -0.38 8.28
CA ASN A 299 -25.42 -1.20 8.13
C ASN A 299 -25.38 -2.21 9.28
N GLN A 300 -25.42 -3.49 8.96
CA GLN A 300 -25.37 -4.58 9.92
C GLN A 300 -24.41 -5.65 9.42
N GLY A 301 -23.44 -6.02 10.26
CA GLY A 301 -22.48 -7.07 10.04
C GLY A 301 -22.23 -7.89 11.31
N GLU A 302 -21.63 -9.07 11.13
CA GLU A 302 -21.21 -9.97 12.18
C GLU A 302 -19.71 -9.78 12.42
N TYR A 303 -19.33 -9.30 13.61
CA TYR A 303 -17.94 -9.25 14.05
C TYR A 303 -17.58 -10.55 14.75
N ARG A 304 -16.47 -11.17 14.36
CA ARG A 304 -15.96 -12.38 14.99
C ARG A 304 -14.46 -12.55 14.80
N ILE A 305 -13.84 -13.29 15.70
CA ILE A 305 -12.48 -13.78 15.52
C ILE A 305 -12.52 -14.95 14.52
N SER A 306 -11.81 -14.82 13.41
CA SER A 306 -11.78 -15.81 12.32
C SER A 306 -10.34 -16.13 11.91
N PRO A 307 -10.06 -17.34 11.41
CA PRO A 307 -8.72 -17.71 11.01
C PRO A 307 -8.32 -17.10 9.67
N ILE A 308 -7.05 -16.70 9.56
CA ILE A 308 -6.37 -16.30 8.32
C ILE A 308 -5.11 -17.16 8.14
N TYR A 309 -4.63 -17.32 6.90
CA TYR A 309 -3.61 -18.29 6.52
C TYR A 309 -2.56 -17.70 5.58
N ASN A 310 -1.47 -17.19 6.13
CA ASN A 310 -0.31 -16.83 5.32
C ASN A 310 0.31 -18.09 4.69
N VAL A 311 0.74 -18.00 3.43
CA VAL A 311 1.50 -19.06 2.74
C VAL A 311 2.97 -18.70 2.72
N ILE A 312 3.80 -19.47 3.42
CA ILE A 312 5.22 -19.14 3.63
C ILE A 312 6.11 -20.20 2.97
N GLY A 313 6.76 -19.81 1.88
CA GLY A 313 7.80 -20.56 1.19
C GLY A 313 9.19 -20.21 1.70
N THR A 314 10.07 -21.20 1.88
CA THR A 314 11.46 -20.99 2.33
C THR A 314 12.47 -21.66 1.40
N ILE A 315 13.50 -20.91 1.01
CA ILE A 315 14.71 -21.45 0.36
C ILE A 315 15.90 -21.16 1.28
N PRO A 316 16.59 -22.19 1.78
CA PRO A 316 17.68 -22.01 2.74
C PRO A 316 18.90 -21.34 2.08
N GLY A 317 19.47 -20.37 2.79
CA GLY A 317 20.73 -19.73 2.45
C GLY A 317 21.94 -20.38 3.12
N ARG A 318 23.11 -19.80 2.88
CA ARG A 318 24.39 -20.16 3.54
C ARG A 318 24.73 -19.23 4.70
N ALA A 319 24.13 -18.05 4.75
CA ALA A 319 24.25 -17.05 5.79
C ALA A 319 22.95 -16.94 6.60
N GLN A 320 23.02 -16.29 7.76
CA GLN A 320 21.85 -16.00 8.60
C GLN A 320 20.95 -14.90 8.00
N GLU A 321 21.49 -14.07 7.10
CA GLU A 321 20.76 -12.95 6.48
C GLU A 321 19.54 -13.45 5.68
N ILE A 322 18.45 -12.67 5.73
CA ILE A 322 17.14 -13.00 5.14
C ILE A 322 16.74 -11.94 4.12
N VAL A 323 16.20 -12.37 2.98
CA VAL A 323 15.47 -11.52 2.04
C VAL A 323 14.03 -12.04 1.96
N ILE A 324 13.06 -11.14 2.05
CA ILE A 324 11.64 -11.50 1.95
C ILE A 324 11.06 -10.93 0.65
N LEU A 325 10.28 -11.74 -0.05
CA LEU A 325 9.42 -11.32 -1.16
C LEU A 325 7.97 -11.50 -0.72
N GLY A 326 7.14 -10.47 -0.85
CA GLY A 326 5.76 -10.49 -0.39
C GLY A 326 4.74 -9.96 -1.40
N ASN A 327 3.54 -10.53 -1.31
CA ASN A 327 2.31 -10.18 -2.04
C ASN A 327 1.14 -10.75 -1.22
N HIS A 328 0.02 -10.05 -1.06
CA HIS A 328 -1.15 -10.68 -0.44
C HIS A 328 -1.96 -11.51 -1.44
N HIS A 329 -2.85 -12.36 -0.96
CA HIS A 329 -3.73 -13.18 -1.80
C HIS A 329 -5.21 -13.01 -1.51
N ASP A 330 -5.60 -12.36 -0.42
CA ASP A 330 -7.01 -12.06 -0.19
C ASP A 330 -7.48 -10.90 -1.07
N SER A 331 -8.76 -10.89 -1.43
CA SER A 331 -9.39 -9.76 -2.12
C SER A 331 -10.85 -9.58 -1.72
N TRP A 332 -11.37 -8.35 -1.84
CA TRP A 332 -12.82 -8.09 -1.63
C TRP A 332 -13.74 -8.73 -2.67
N CYS A 333 -13.25 -8.85 -3.91
CA CYS A 333 -13.98 -9.29 -5.09
C CYS A 333 -13.21 -10.42 -5.77
N CYS A 334 -13.17 -10.51 -7.10
CA CYS A 334 -12.30 -11.47 -7.80
C CYS A 334 -10.84 -11.00 -7.88
N GLY A 335 -10.57 -9.70 -7.69
CA GLY A 335 -9.23 -9.19 -7.41
C GLY A 335 -8.17 -9.47 -8.47
N ALA A 336 -8.52 -9.38 -9.76
CA ALA A 336 -7.61 -9.78 -10.82
C ALA A 336 -6.33 -8.94 -10.89
N VAL A 337 -6.45 -7.64 -10.62
CA VAL A 337 -5.33 -6.73 -10.39
C VAL A 337 -4.88 -6.86 -8.96
N ASP A 338 -5.73 -6.49 -8.01
CA ASP A 338 -5.46 -6.50 -6.58
C ASP A 338 -6.03 -7.76 -5.92
N PRO A 339 -5.19 -8.74 -5.51
CA PRO A 339 -3.73 -8.81 -5.68
C PRO A 339 -3.25 -9.84 -6.69
N VAL A 340 -4.17 -10.47 -7.43
CA VAL A 340 -3.83 -11.64 -8.27
C VAL A 340 -2.79 -11.29 -9.34
N SER A 341 -2.67 -10.03 -9.76
CA SER A 341 -1.62 -9.63 -10.71
C SER A 341 -0.21 -9.75 -10.12
N GLY A 342 -0.01 -9.38 -8.85
CA GLY A 342 1.24 -9.64 -8.12
C GLY A 342 1.41 -11.11 -7.81
N GLY A 343 0.34 -11.81 -7.40
CA GLY A 343 0.36 -13.25 -7.15
C GLY A 343 0.74 -14.08 -8.37
N ALA A 344 0.29 -13.69 -9.56
CA ALA A 344 0.69 -14.30 -10.83
C ALA A 344 2.19 -14.15 -11.10
N ALA A 345 2.74 -12.96 -10.84
CA ALA A 345 4.18 -12.72 -10.94
C ALA A 345 4.97 -13.50 -9.88
N MET A 346 4.50 -13.53 -8.63
CA MET A 346 5.09 -14.30 -7.54
C MET A 346 5.18 -15.79 -7.91
N ASN A 347 4.11 -16.37 -8.44
CA ASN A 347 4.09 -17.78 -8.84
C ASN A 347 5.15 -18.12 -9.90
N GLU A 348 5.39 -17.23 -10.87
CA GLU A 348 6.47 -17.40 -11.86
C GLU A 348 7.86 -17.21 -11.24
N VAL A 349 8.01 -16.28 -10.30
CA VAL A 349 9.26 -16.09 -9.53
C VAL A 349 9.57 -17.35 -8.72
N VAL A 350 8.61 -17.89 -7.96
CA VAL A 350 8.77 -19.12 -7.17
C VAL A 350 9.14 -20.30 -8.07
N ARG A 351 8.49 -20.43 -9.25
CA ARG A 351 8.81 -21.47 -10.23
C ARG A 351 10.24 -21.37 -10.74
N GLY A 352 10.71 -20.16 -11.04
CA GLY A 352 12.10 -19.90 -11.45
C GLY A 352 13.11 -20.23 -10.36
N LEU A 353 12.85 -19.79 -9.13
CA LEU A 353 13.69 -20.09 -7.97
C LEU A 353 13.74 -21.60 -7.66
N GLY A 354 12.60 -22.29 -7.68
CA GLY A 354 12.53 -23.74 -7.51
C GLY A 354 13.35 -24.49 -8.57
N SER A 355 13.26 -24.07 -9.83
CA SER A 355 14.07 -24.63 -10.93
C SER A 355 15.58 -24.43 -10.72
N LEU A 356 15.99 -23.25 -10.21
CA LEU A 356 17.38 -22.97 -9.86
C LEU A 356 17.89 -23.85 -8.72
N VAL A 357 17.09 -24.01 -7.66
CA VAL A 357 17.43 -24.87 -6.51
C VAL A 357 17.60 -26.32 -6.95
N GLN A 358 16.69 -26.83 -7.78
CA GLN A 358 16.80 -28.17 -8.37
C GLN A 358 18.05 -28.33 -9.25
N ALA A 359 18.47 -27.26 -9.92
CA ALA A 359 19.71 -27.21 -10.70
C ALA A 359 20.99 -27.05 -9.84
N GLY A 360 20.85 -27.00 -8.51
CA GLY A 360 21.97 -26.92 -7.56
C GLY A 360 22.39 -25.50 -7.17
N TRP A 361 21.56 -24.48 -7.44
CA TRP A 361 21.78 -23.15 -6.88
C TRP A 361 21.44 -23.14 -5.38
N GLN A 362 22.36 -22.63 -4.58
CA GLN A 362 22.11 -22.32 -3.17
C GLN A 362 22.39 -20.83 -2.96
N PRO A 363 21.38 -20.03 -2.59
CA PRO A 363 21.58 -18.61 -2.36
C PRO A 363 22.56 -18.37 -1.20
N TYR A 364 23.13 -17.16 -1.15
CA TYR A 364 23.92 -16.74 0.00
C TYR A 364 23.00 -16.49 1.21
N ARG A 365 21.89 -15.79 1.02
CA ARG A 365 20.87 -15.46 2.04
C ARG A 365 19.69 -16.42 2.00
N LYS A 366 19.00 -16.58 3.12
CA LYS A 366 17.70 -17.27 3.17
C LYS A 366 16.69 -16.41 2.40
N LEU A 367 15.89 -17.05 1.55
CA LEU A 367 14.71 -16.42 0.94
C LEU A 367 13.47 -16.88 1.69
N ILE A 368 12.63 -15.91 2.09
CA ILE A 368 11.26 -16.16 2.50
C ILE A 368 10.36 -15.60 1.40
N LEU A 369 9.49 -16.45 0.86
CA LEU A 369 8.47 -16.10 -0.11
C LEU A 369 7.15 -16.10 0.67
N ALA A 370 6.45 -14.98 0.69
CA ALA A 370 5.26 -14.84 1.50
C ALA A 370 4.08 -14.43 0.63
N SER A 371 3.00 -15.23 0.71
CA SER A 371 1.69 -14.83 0.26
C SER A 371 0.84 -14.50 1.47
N TRP A 372 0.61 -13.21 1.72
CA TRP A 372 -0.06 -12.72 2.91
C TRP A 372 -1.58 -12.85 2.81
N ASP A 373 -2.24 -13.10 3.94
CA ASP A 373 -3.70 -13.13 4.03
C ASP A 373 -4.20 -11.90 4.82
N ASN A 374 -5.44 -11.50 4.57
CA ASN A 374 -6.13 -10.43 5.26
C ASN A 374 -5.42 -9.06 5.19
N GLU A 375 -4.76 -8.76 4.07
CA GLU A 375 -4.23 -7.43 3.76
C GLU A 375 -5.37 -6.41 3.69
N GLU A 376 -6.46 -6.80 3.04
CA GLU A 376 -7.56 -5.91 2.65
C GLU A 376 -8.30 -5.30 3.83
N TYR A 377 -8.25 -5.97 4.99
CA TYR A 377 -8.79 -5.46 6.25
C TYR A 377 -7.86 -4.46 6.95
N GLY A 378 -6.54 -4.53 6.73
CA GLY A 378 -5.58 -3.67 7.44
C GLY A 378 -4.20 -4.28 7.58
N LEU A 379 -3.66 -4.89 6.53
CA LEU A 379 -2.31 -5.48 6.48
C LEU A 379 -2.11 -6.57 7.54
N VAL A 380 -3.15 -7.36 7.83
CA VAL A 380 -3.20 -8.16 9.05
C VAL A 380 -2.18 -9.30 8.99
N GLY A 381 -2.22 -10.16 7.96
CA GLY A 381 -1.34 -11.32 7.90
C GLY A 381 0.15 -10.99 7.90
N SER A 382 0.57 -9.96 7.16
CA SER A 382 1.97 -9.51 7.17
C SER A 382 2.37 -8.91 8.52
N THR A 383 1.49 -8.12 9.14
CA THR A 383 1.73 -7.52 10.46
C THR A 383 1.87 -8.58 11.55
N GLU A 384 0.94 -9.52 11.65
CA GLU A 384 1.00 -10.60 12.66
C GLU A 384 2.27 -11.44 12.50
N PHE A 385 2.67 -11.73 11.25
CA PHE A 385 3.95 -12.39 10.98
C PHE A 385 5.15 -11.56 11.39
N GLY A 386 5.14 -10.25 11.08
CA GLY A 386 6.18 -9.33 11.50
C GLY A 386 6.31 -9.24 13.02
N GLU A 387 5.20 -9.26 13.75
CA GLU A 387 5.16 -9.22 15.22
C GLU A 387 5.59 -10.55 15.86
N GLU A 388 5.19 -11.70 15.30
CA GLU A 388 5.64 -13.02 15.79
C GLU A 388 7.15 -13.20 15.62
N TYR A 389 7.69 -12.80 14.46
CA TYR A 389 9.09 -13.03 14.10
C TYR A 389 9.97 -11.77 14.27
N GLU A 390 9.49 -10.73 14.98
CA GLU A 390 10.15 -9.41 15.09
C GLU A 390 11.63 -9.55 15.45
N LYS A 391 11.95 -10.43 16.40
CA LYS A 391 13.32 -10.66 16.84
C LYS A 391 14.24 -11.20 15.74
N GLU A 392 13.83 -12.26 15.04
CA GLU A 392 14.64 -12.86 13.97
C GLU A 392 14.79 -11.89 12.80
N LEU A 393 13.68 -11.27 12.40
CA LEU A 393 13.62 -10.40 11.24
C LEU A 393 14.37 -9.10 11.47
N SER A 394 14.19 -8.47 12.63
CA SER A 394 14.93 -7.25 12.97
C SER A 394 16.43 -7.51 13.03
N GLU A 395 16.90 -8.69 13.45
CA GLU A 395 18.35 -8.97 13.49
C GLU A 395 18.94 -9.27 12.10
N ASN A 396 18.19 -10.01 11.26
CA ASN A 396 18.76 -10.71 10.10
C ASN A 396 18.18 -10.31 8.74
N CYS A 397 17.00 -9.69 8.68
CA CYS A 397 16.39 -9.30 7.41
C CYS A 397 17.11 -8.10 6.80
N VAL A 398 17.62 -8.27 5.56
CA VAL A 398 18.33 -7.21 4.83
C VAL A 398 17.41 -6.40 3.94
N ALA A 399 16.32 -7.01 3.45
CA ALA A 399 15.37 -6.35 2.55
C ALA A 399 14.02 -7.08 2.50
N TYR A 400 12.94 -6.30 2.34
CA TYR A 400 11.60 -6.77 1.97
C TYR A 400 11.21 -6.19 0.60
N ILE A 401 10.79 -7.04 -0.34
CA ILE A 401 10.41 -6.61 -1.69
C ILE A 401 8.94 -6.98 -1.94
N ASN A 402 8.09 -5.95 -1.99
CA ASN A 402 6.66 -6.03 -2.21
C ASN A 402 6.33 -5.92 -3.71
N VAL A 403 5.45 -6.79 -4.18
CA VAL A 403 4.68 -6.59 -5.41
C VAL A 403 3.25 -7.00 -5.11
N ASP A 404 2.47 -6.04 -4.66
CA ASP A 404 1.04 -6.18 -4.46
C ASP A 404 0.33 -6.35 -5.82
N GLU A 405 0.38 -5.30 -6.62
CA GLU A 405 -0.11 -5.29 -7.98
C GLU A 405 1.09 -5.32 -8.95
N SER A 406 1.07 -6.23 -9.93
CA SER A 406 2.01 -6.09 -11.06
C SER A 406 1.70 -4.82 -11.85
N THR A 407 0.42 -4.52 -12.07
CA THR A 407 -0.04 -3.34 -12.82
C THR A 407 -1.52 -3.06 -12.61
N ASN A 408 -1.86 -1.79 -12.42
CA ASN A 408 -3.25 -1.30 -12.45
C ASN A 408 -3.57 -0.56 -13.77
N GLY A 409 -2.93 -0.96 -14.87
CA GLY A 409 -3.12 -0.35 -16.19
C GLY A 409 -2.16 0.79 -16.52
N GLY A 410 -1.27 1.15 -15.60
CA GLY A 410 -0.15 2.06 -15.87
C GLY A 410 0.85 1.46 -16.85
N GLN A 411 1.53 2.33 -17.60
CA GLN A 411 2.57 1.94 -18.56
C GLN A 411 3.97 1.97 -17.95
N ILE A 412 4.26 2.95 -17.10
CA ILE A 412 5.60 3.17 -16.52
C ILE A 412 5.62 2.63 -15.09
N LEU A 413 6.73 1.99 -14.72
CA LEU A 413 6.96 1.49 -13.38
C LEU A 413 7.05 2.65 -12.38
N GLY A 414 6.17 2.64 -11.38
CA GLY A 414 6.31 3.40 -10.15
C GLY A 414 6.99 2.55 -9.09
N ALA A 415 7.77 3.20 -8.22
CA ALA A 415 8.40 2.55 -7.09
C ALA A 415 8.39 3.46 -5.85
N THR A 416 8.15 2.83 -4.71
CA THR A 416 8.16 3.46 -3.38
C THR A 416 9.10 2.64 -2.51
N GLY A 417 9.98 3.27 -1.72
CA GLY A 417 10.99 2.47 -1.05
C GLY A 417 12.03 3.19 -0.21
N SER A 418 12.83 2.38 0.49
CA SER A 418 14.06 2.83 1.16
C SER A 418 15.09 3.32 0.12
N PRO A 419 15.70 4.50 0.34
CA PRO A 419 16.78 4.97 -0.52
C PRO A 419 17.95 3.99 -0.67
N LEU A 420 18.20 3.11 0.30
CA LEU A 420 19.27 2.10 0.21
C LEU A 420 19.12 1.16 -1.00
N LEU A 421 17.89 0.97 -1.48
CA LEU A 421 17.56 0.03 -2.55
C LEU A 421 17.49 0.70 -3.93
N ALA A 422 17.70 2.02 -4.02
CA ALA A 422 17.59 2.76 -5.28
C ALA A 422 18.59 2.26 -6.34
N ASP A 423 19.86 2.08 -5.96
CA ASP A 423 20.89 1.56 -6.86
C ASP A 423 20.59 0.12 -7.32
N ALA A 424 20.22 -0.77 -6.39
CA ALA A 424 19.82 -2.14 -6.70
C ALA A 424 18.65 -2.20 -7.70
N LEU A 425 17.63 -1.36 -7.49
CA LEU A 425 16.46 -1.26 -8.36
C LEU A 425 16.85 -0.74 -9.76
N SER A 426 17.58 0.37 -9.84
CA SER A 426 17.97 0.98 -11.13
C SER A 426 18.80 0.01 -12.00
N HIS A 427 19.75 -0.71 -11.38
CA HIS A 427 20.55 -1.74 -12.06
C HIS A 427 19.72 -2.96 -12.48
N ALA A 428 18.67 -3.31 -11.74
CA ALA A 428 17.75 -4.37 -12.14
C ALA A 428 16.90 -3.92 -13.32
N MET A 429 16.26 -2.74 -13.24
CA MET A 429 15.44 -2.16 -14.31
C MET A 429 16.21 -2.01 -15.63
N SER A 430 17.51 -1.70 -15.57
CA SER A 430 18.38 -1.49 -16.74
C SER A 430 18.66 -2.76 -17.57
N ILE A 431 18.21 -3.93 -17.11
CA ILE A 431 18.34 -5.19 -17.87
C ILE A 431 17.00 -5.85 -18.18
N ILE A 432 15.88 -5.27 -17.70
CA ILE A 432 14.55 -5.79 -17.99
C ILE A 432 14.05 -5.16 -19.29
N PRO A 433 13.71 -5.95 -20.32
CA PRO A 433 13.10 -5.42 -21.53
C PRO A 433 11.83 -4.63 -21.22
N SER A 434 11.70 -3.46 -21.84
CA SER A 434 10.52 -2.62 -21.70
C SER A 434 9.25 -3.36 -22.17
N PRO A 435 8.13 -3.25 -21.43
CA PRO A 435 6.84 -3.77 -21.87
C PRO A 435 6.16 -2.88 -22.94
N ILE A 436 6.73 -1.71 -23.23
CA ILE A 436 6.19 -0.71 -24.17
C ILE A 436 6.98 -0.72 -25.49
N ASN A 437 8.31 -0.71 -25.41
CA ASN A 437 9.22 -0.60 -26.55
C ASN A 437 10.29 -1.70 -26.51
N ALA A 438 10.22 -2.64 -27.47
CA ALA A 438 11.10 -3.80 -27.51
C ALA A 438 12.62 -3.49 -27.62
N ASN A 439 13.02 -2.26 -27.97
CA ASN A 439 14.42 -1.85 -28.08
C ASN A 439 14.93 -1.08 -26.84
N SER A 440 14.11 -0.98 -25.80
CA SER A 440 14.37 -0.22 -24.57
C SER A 440 14.25 -1.11 -23.34
N THR A 441 14.61 -0.57 -22.19
CA THR A 441 14.47 -1.22 -20.89
C THR A 441 13.40 -0.54 -20.04
N VAL A 442 12.96 -1.21 -18.97
CA VAL A 442 12.07 -0.60 -17.97
C VAL A 442 12.70 0.66 -17.36
N PHE A 443 14.04 0.72 -17.26
CA PHE A 443 14.75 1.92 -16.81
C PHE A 443 14.64 3.07 -17.79
N ASP A 444 14.77 2.79 -19.09
CA ASP A 444 14.64 3.82 -20.13
C ASP A 444 13.22 4.41 -20.15
N ASP A 445 12.19 3.57 -20.02
CA ASP A 445 10.79 4.02 -19.93
C ASP A 445 10.57 4.97 -18.74
N TRP A 446 11.10 4.60 -17.58
CA TRP A 446 11.05 5.44 -16.37
C TRP A 446 11.79 6.76 -16.59
N LYS A 447 13.01 6.70 -17.15
CA LYS A 447 13.84 7.88 -17.39
C LYS A 447 13.15 8.87 -18.33
N ASP A 448 12.65 8.40 -19.47
CA ASP A 448 11.90 9.21 -20.44
C ASP A 448 10.65 9.86 -19.80
N TRP A 449 9.98 9.14 -18.90
CA TRP A 449 8.88 9.70 -18.12
C TRP A 449 9.37 10.80 -17.18
N THR A 450 10.44 10.58 -16.40
CA THR A 450 10.95 11.58 -15.43
C THR A 450 11.46 12.86 -16.07
N ASP A 451 12.09 12.78 -17.25
CA ASP A 451 12.58 13.94 -18.00
C ASP A 451 11.44 14.90 -18.41
N THR A 452 10.22 14.36 -18.57
CA THR A 452 9.00 15.13 -18.84
C THR A 452 8.17 15.46 -17.59
N ASN A 453 8.59 15.00 -16.41
CA ASN A 453 7.86 15.13 -15.13
C ASN A 453 8.76 15.69 -14.01
N ASN A 454 9.49 16.77 -14.30
CA ASN A 454 10.28 17.53 -13.33
C ASN A 454 11.35 16.73 -12.56
N GLY A 455 11.93 15.69 -13.17
CA GLY A 455 12.99 14.91 -12.54
C GLY A 455 12.52 14.16 -11.29
N ALA A 456 11.34 13.54 -11.37
CA ALA A 456 10.80 12.71 -10.29
C ALA A 456 11.84 11.68 -9.80
N SER A 457 11.91 11.49 -8.49
CA SER A 457 12.84 10.54 -7.88
C SER A 457 12.42 9.10 -8.20
N LEU A 458 13.40 8.19 -8.31
CA LEU A 458 13.13 6.78 -8.62
C LEU A 458 12.23 6.14 -7.56
N LEU A 459 12.50 6.45 -6.29
CA LEU A 459 11.71 5.99 -5.15
C LEU A 459 10.95 7.17 -4.55
N ALA A 460 9.63 7.02 -4.45
CA ALA A 460 8.81 7.85 -3.58
C ALA A 460 9.02 7.48 -2.10
N PRO A 461 8.82 8.41 -1.15
CA PRO A 461 8.83 8.09 0.28
C PRO A 461 7.77 7.05 0.64
N MET A 462 8.14 6.05 1.44
CA MET A 462 7.19 5.05 1.90
C MET A 462 6.22 5.63 2.93
N GLY A 463 4.93 5.51 2.63
CA GLY A 463 3.84 5.68 3.56
C GLY A 463 3.29 4.32 3.96
N THR A 464 2.05 4.02 3.65
CA THR A 464 1.48 2.71 3.98
C THR A 464 0.53 2.30 2.86
N GLY A 465 -0.13 1.16 3.01
CA GLY A 465 -1.15 0.70 2.06
C GLY A 465 -0.76 -0.55 1.30
N SER A 466 0.28 -1.25 1.74
CA SER A 466 0.49 -2.66 1.47
C SER A 466 1.46 -3.23 2.52
N ASP A 467 1.77 -4.52 2.41
CA ASP A 467 2.40 -5.36 3.44
C ASP A 467 3.82 -4.95 3.86
N TYR A 468 4.50 -4.08 3.11
CA TYR A 468 5.80 -3.53 3.50
C TYR A 468 5.79 -2.75 4.83
N THR A 469 4.61 -2.34 5.28
CA THR A 469 4.41 -1.39 6.38
C THR A 469 5.06 -1.86 7.69
N VAL A 470 4.86 -3.12 8.09
CA VAL A 470 5.48 -3.66 9.32
C VAL A 470 6.99 -3.78 9.20
N PHE A 471 7.49 -4.17 8.03
CA PHE A 471 8.94 -4.32 7.80
C PHE A 471 9.64 -2.96 7.86
N PHE A 472 9.10 -1.96 7.18
CA PHE A 472 9.74 -0.66 7.08
C PHE A 472 9.49 0.22 8.32
N HIS A 473 8.22 0.44 8.69
CA HIS A 473 7.89 1.42 9.73
C HIS A 473 7.99 0.92 11.16
N HIS A 474 7.85 -0.38 11.37
CA HIS A 474 7.93 -0.99 12.69
C HIS A 474 9.34 -1.53 12.97
N MET A 475 9.95 -2.22 12.01
CA MET A 475 11.24 -2.91 12.20
C MET A 475 12.46 -2.20 11.60
N GLY A 476 12.27 -1.23 10.69
CA GLY A 476 13.40 -0.55 10.02
C GLY A 476 14.14 -1.47 9.05
N ILE A 477 13.42 -2.34 8.36
CA ILE A 477 13.93 -3.19 7.30
C ILE A 477 13.78 -2.43 5.97
N PRO A 478 14.87 -2.21 5.22
CA PRO A 478 14.81 -1.56 3.91
C PRO A 478 13.81 -2.28 3.00
N SER A 479 12.85 -1.53 2.47
CA SER A 479 11.74 -2.11 1.71
C SER A 479 11.56 -1.46 0.34
N LEU A 480 11.03 -2.21 -0.62
CA LEU A 480 10.56 -1.71 -1.92
C LEU A 480 9.11 -2.14 -2.14
N ASP A 481 8.36 -1.29 -2.82
CA ASP A 481 7.06 -1.57 -3.41
C ASP A 481 7.04 -1.13 -4.87
N LEU A 482 6.62 -2.04 -5.75
CA LEU A 482 6.78 -1.89 -7.21
C LEU A 482 5.44 -2.16 -7.91
N VAL A 483 5.02 -1.24 -8.78
CA VAL A 483 3.80 -1.40 -9.59
C VAL A 483 3.89 -0.59 -10.87
N PHE A 484 3.42 -1.12 -12.01
CA PHE A 484 3.22 -0.32 -13.22
C PHE A 484 1.93 0.50 -13.11
N ASN A 485 2.04 1.74 -12.61
CA ASN A 485 0.90 2.61 -12.25
C ASN A 485 0.94 4.04 -12.82
N LYS A 486 1.97 4.44 -13.57
CA LYS A 486 2.01 5.79 -14.18
C LYS A 486 1.55 5.75 -15.63
N ARG A 487 0.92 6.84 -16.09
CA ARG A 487 0.32 6.95 -17.44
C ARG A 487 -0.69 5.83 -17.72
N GLY A 488 -1.69 5.70 -16.84
CA GLY A 488 -2.81 4.78 -17.04
C GLY A 488 -3.59 5.12 -18.32
N THR A 489 -4.08 4.09 -19.00
CA THR A 489 -4.86 4.22 -20.26
C THR A 489 -6.33 3.82 -20.12
N ALA A 490 -6.69 3.32 -18.94
CA ALA A 490 -8.05 2.99 -18.53
C ALA A 490 -8.20 3.28 -17.04
N VAL A 491 -9.44 3.54 -16.63
CA VAL A 491 -9.78 3.68 -15.22
C VAL A 491 -9.74 2.31 -14.56
N TYR A 492 -8.94 2.18 -13.51
CA TYR A 492 -8.84 0.97 -12.70
C TYR A 492 -10.11 0.78 -11.82
N PRO A 493 -10.87 -0.32 -11.98
CA PRO A 493 -12.01 -0.66 -11.12
C PRO A 493 -11.58 -1.23 -9.76
N TYR A 494 -10.78 -0.49 -9.02
CA TYR A 494 -10.26 -0.88 -7.71
C TYR A 494 -11.36 -1.35 -6.73
N HIS A 495 -11.17 -2.53 -6.12
CA HIS A 495 -12.08 -3.20 -5.17
C HIS A 495 -13.54 -3.34 -5.65
N SER A 496 -13.74 -3.41 -6.96
CA SER A 496 -15.03 -3.59 -7.61
C SER A 496 -15.11 -4.98 -8.23
N ASN A 497 -16.32 -5.49 -8.46
CA ASN A 497 -16.51 -6.73 -9.22
C ASN A 497 -15.97 -6.65 -10.65
N TYR A 498 -15.67 -5.45 -11.16
CA TYR A 498 -15.05 -5.24 -12.46
C TYR A 498 -13.52 -5.32 -12.43
N ASP A 499 -12.89 -5.47 -11.25
CA ASP A 499 -11.49 -5.89 -11.15
C ASP A 499 -11.39 -7.38 -11.52
N SER A 500 -11.30 -7.61 -12.83
CA SER A 500 -11.41 -8.93 -13.44
C SER A 500 -10.32 -9.21 -14.46
N HIS A 501 -10.11 -10.50 -14.72
CA HIS A 501 -9.23 -10.95 -15.78
C HIS A 501 -9.60 -10.33 -17.15
N PHE A 502 -10.90 -10.14 -17.40
CA PHE A 502 -11.37 -9.48 -18.62
C PHE A 502 -10.88 -8.04 -18.72
N TRP A 503 -10.96 -7.27 -17.63
CA TRP A 503 -10.44 -5.91 -17.59
C TRP A 503 -8.93 -5.87 -17.87
N ILE A 504 -8.15 -6.79 -17.28
CA ILE A 504 -6.70 -6.90 -17.56
C ILE A 504 -6.45 -7.21 -19.04
N GLU A 505 -7.12 -8.21 -19.61
CA GLU A 505 -6.91 -8.59 -21.01
C GLU A 505 -7.23 -7.48 -22.01
N LYS A 506 -8.21 -6.63 -21.69
CA LYS A 506 -8.69 -5.58 -22.59
C LYS A 506 -8.01 -4.23 -22.39
N PHE A 507 -7.72 -3.87 -21.14
CA PHE A 507 -7.35 -2.51 -20.77
C PHE A 507 -6.11 -2.46 -19.90
N GLY A 508 -6.03 -3.29 -18.85
CA GLY A 508 -4.94 -3.25 -17.88
C GLY A 508 -3.60 -3.65 -18.46
N ASP A 509 -3.50 -4.85 -19.03
CA ASP A 509 -2.27 -5.37 -19.64
C ASP A 509 -2.53 -6.26 -20.87
N PRO A 510 -3.00 -5.68 -21.99
CA PRO A 510 -3.16 -6.44 -23.22
C PRO A 510 -1.86 -7.13 -23.64
N GLY A 511 -1.89 -8.46 -23.65
CA GLY A 511 -0.70 -9.28 -23.95
C GLY A 511 0.18 -9.64 -22.76
N PHE A 512 -0.11 -9.15 -21.55
CA PHE A 512 0.56 -9.53 -20.28
C PHE A 512 2.06 -9.17 -20.24
N MET A 513 2.47 -8.14 -20.98
CA MET A 513 3.88 -7.76 -21.06
C MET A 513 4.37 -7.05 -19.80
N LYS A 514 3.50 -6.31 -19.09
CA LYS A 514 3.87 -5.68 -17.81
C LYS A 514 3.97 -6.70 -16.69
N HIS A 515 3.06 -7.67 -16.62
CA HIS A 515 3.19 -8.82 -15.72
C HIS A 515 4.51 -9.57 -15.97
N LEU A 516 4.88 -9.76 -17.24
CA LEU A 516 6.13 -10.42 -17.60
C LEU A 516 7.36 -9.61 -17.18
N ALA A 517 7.35 -8.30 -17.41
CA ALA A 517 8.41 -7.40 -16.99
C ALA A 517 8.54 -7.39 -15.45
N MET A 518 7.41 -7.36 -14.73
CA MET A 518 7.39 -7.39 -13.26
C MET A 518 7.96 -8.70 -12.71
N ALA A 519 7.50 -9.85 -13.20
CA ALA A 519 8.01 -11.16 -12.77
C ALA A 519 9.53 -11.30 -12.98
N ARG A 520 10.05 -10.76 -14.10
CA ARG A 520 11.49 -10.72 -14.37
C ARG A 520 12.22 -9.78 -13.42
N LEU A 521 11.72 -8.57 -13.24
CA LEU A 521 12.31 -7.57 -12.33
C LEU A 521 12.40 -8.11 -10.91
N TRP A 522 11.29 -8.63 -10.40
CA TRP A 522 11.20 -9.17 -9.05
C TRP A 522 12.11 -10.40 -8.87
N GLY A 523 12.15 -11.29 -9.85
CA GLY A 523 13.07 -12.42 -9.88
C GLY A 523 14.55 -12.02 -9.90
N ILE A 524 14.92 -10.99 -10.68
CA ILE A 524 16.28 -10.45 -10.71
C ILE A 524 16.66 -9.83 -9.36
N LEU A 525 15.77 -9.03 -8.76
CA LEU A 525 15.98 -8.47 -7.42
C LEU A 525 16.18 -9.59 -6.39
N ALA A 526 15.35 -10.63 -6.43
CA ALA A 526 15.45 -11.79 -5.54
C ALA A 526 16.83 -12.45 -5.62
N VAL A 527 17.29 -12.80 -6.82
CA VAL A 527 18.56 -13.53 -6.98
C VAL A 527 19.79 -12.65 -6.79
N ARG A 528 19.69 -11.33 -6.98
CA ARG A 528 20.79 -10.40 -6.65
C ARG A 528 20.89 -10.21 -5.15
N LEU A 529 19.78 -9.85 -4.51
CA LEU A 529 19.74 -9.60 -3.06
C LEU A 529 20.02 -10.88 -2.27
N ALA A 530 19.60 -12.06 -2.73
CA ALA A 530 19.88 -13.31 -2.00
C ALA A 530 21.14 -14.06 -2.47
N GLY A 531 21.56 -13.88 -3.73
CA GLY A 531 22.68 -14.63 -4.32
C GLY A 531 24.05 -14.00 -4.12
N ILE A 532 24.14 -12.66 -4.08
CA ILE A 532 25.41 -11.93 -4.04
C ILE A 532 25.79 -11.61 -2.59
N PRO A 533 26.97 -12.04 -2.08
CA PRO A 533 27.32 -11.84 -0.67
C PRO A 533 27.34 -10.39 -0.19
N LEU A 534 27.81 -9.45 -1.01
CA LEU A 534 27.79 -8.02 -0.71
C LEU A 534 26.47 -7.43 -1.21
N LEU A 535 25.76 -6.70 -0.35
CA LEU A 535 24.54 -6.00 -0.73
C LEU A 535 24.85 -4.92 -1.78
N GLY A 536 24.07 -4.88 -2.85
CA GLY A 536 24.14 -3.84 -3.88
C GLY A 536 23.42 -2.55 -3.47
N PHE A 537 23.64 -2.11 -2.23
CA PHE A 537 23.04 -0.88 -1.70
C PHE A 537 23.94 0.32 -1.98
N ALA A 538 23.35 1.51 -1.97
CA ALA A 538 24.06 2.78 -1.97
C ALA A 538 23.59 3.64 -0.79
N ALA A 539 24.41 3.78 0.23
CA ALA A 539 24.04 4.57 1.41
C ALA A 539 23.99 6.07 1.11
N GLN A 540 24.77 6.54 0.14
CA GLN A 540 24.78 7.94 -0.28
C GLN A 540 23.40 8.43 -0.76
N ASP A 541 22.62 7.57 -1.44
CA ASP A 541 21.26 7.90 -1.90
C ASP A 541 20.33 8.27 -0.73
N TYR A 542 20.56 7.65 0.44
CA TYR A 542 19.86 7.97 1.67
C TYR A 542 20.20 9.37 2.15
N ALA A 543 21.49 9.67 2.28
CA ALA A 543 21.94 10.98 2.74
C ALA A 543 21.41 12.10 1.83
N SER A 544 21.49 11.92 0.51
CA SER A 544 20.96 12.87 -0.47
C SER A 544 19.44 13.02 -0.39
N THR A 545 18.70 11.93 -0.14
CA THR A 545 17.25 11.98 0.05
C THR A 545 16.88 12.80 1.30
N VAL A 546 17.52 12.51 2.44
CA VAL A 546 17.26 13.25 3.69
C VAL A 546 17.65 14.71 3.56
N GLU A 547 18.78 15.02 2.90
CA GLU A 547 19.21 16.38 2.61
C GLU A 547 18.15 17.15 1.80
N LYS A 548 17.66 16.56 0.71
CA LYS A 548 16.58 17.14 -0.10
C LYS A 548 15.35 17.46 0.75
N HIS A 549 14.95 16.58 1.66
CA HIS A 549 13.80 16.84 2.54
C HIS A 549 14.07 17.90 3.60
N VAL A 550 15.29 18.03 4.13
CA VAL A 550 15.66 19.15 5.02
C VAL A 550 15.61 20.48 4.27
N LEU A 551 16.07 20.52 3.01
CA LEU A 551 15.95 21.71 2.16
C LEU A 551 14.48 22.04 1.86
N ASN A 552 13.63 21.04 1.63
CA ASN A 552 12.19 21.24 1.46
C ASN A 552 11.51 21.77 2.73
N LEU A 553 11.95 21.38 3.93
CA LEU A 553 11.47 21.99 5.18
C LEU A 553 11.90 23.46 5.26
N GLN A 554 13.13 23.76 4.85
CA GLN A 554 13.63 25.14 4.84
C GLN A 554 12.85 26.04 3.87
N SER A 555 12.50 25.53 2.68
CA SER A 555 11.75 26.29 1.68
C SER A 555 10.31 26.59 2.07
N ARG A 556 9.76 25.92 3.10
CA ARG A 556 8.43 26.21 3.65
C ARG A 556 8.41 27.46 4.55
N GLU A 557 9.57 28.06 4.85
CA GLU A 557 9.71 29.28 5.65
C GLU A 557 8.98 29.22 7.02
N ILE A 558 8.98 28.04 7.64
CA ILE A 558 8.29 27.83 8.93
C ILE A 558 9.03 28.64 10.01
N ALA A 559 8.39 29.73 10.46
CA ALA A 559 8.98 30.65 11.42
C ALA A 559 9.39 29.94 12.73
N ARG A 560 10.60 30.26 13.22
CA ARG A 560 11.16 29.77 14.51
C ARG A 560 11.52 28.28 14.55
N LEU A 561 11.49 27.56 13.43
CA LEU A 561 12.03 26.21 13.34
C LEU A 561 13.56 26.26 13.21
N ASP A 562 14.28 25.65 14.15
CA ASP A 562 15.74 25.59 14.17
C ASP A 562 16.22 24.35 13.39
N LEU A 563 16.58 24.53 12.11
CA LEU A 563 17.00 23.44 11.23
C LEU A 563 18.51 23.12 11.28
N GLU A 564 19.31 23.92 11.98
CA GLU A 564 20.77 23.73 12.03
C GLU A 564 21.20 22.36 12.58
N PRO A 565 20.56 21.79 13.62
CA PRO A 565 20.86 20.44 14.08
C PRO A 565 20.70 19.38 12.98
N LEU A 566 19.65 19.50 12.14
CA LEU A 566 19.42 18.57 11.03
C LEU A 566 20.49 18.74 9.95
N LYS A 567 20.73 19.98 9.49
CA LYS A 567 21.75 20.26 8.47
C LYS A 567 23.12 19.74 8.86
N SER A 568 23.56 20.00 10.10
CA SER A 568 24.85 19.53 10.59
C SER A 568 24.95 18.01 10.64
N SER A 569 23.86 17.34 11.05
CA SER A 569 23.84 15.87 11.14
C SER A 569 23.80 15.23 9.76
N VAL A 570 23.05 15.80 8.81
CA VAL A 570 22.99 15.34 7.42
C VAL A 570 24.35 15.46 6.72
N ALA A 571 25.08 16.55 6.93
CA ALA A 571 26.42 16.70 6.34
C ALA A 571 27.38 15.58 6.80
N LYS A 572 27.39 15.27 8.11
CA LYS A 572 28.17 14.14 8.65
C LYS A 572 27.69 12.80 8.12
N PHE A 573 26.38 12.64 7.97
CA PHE A 573 25.80 11.43 7.42
C PHE A 573 26.26 11.21 5.97
N ALA A 574 26.24 12.25 5.14
CA ALA A 574 26.73 12.18 3.77
C ALA A 574 28.21 11.77 3.67
N GLU A 575 29.07 12.31 4.55
CA GLU A 575 30.49 11.90 4.62
C GLU A 575 30.64 10.42 5.04
N ALA A 576 29.88 9.98 6.05
CA ALA A 576 29.91 8.62 6.56
C ALA A 576 29.41 7.59 5.53
N THR A 577 28.30 7.89 4.85
CA THR A 577 27.73 7.01 3.82
C THR A 577 28.63 6.93 2.59
N THR A 578 29.26 8.05 2.19
CA THR A 578 30.27 8.05 1.10
C THR A 578 31.43 7.11 1.43
N SER A 579 31.92 7.17 2.67
CA SER A 579 33.00 6.31 3.14
C SER A 579 32.60 4.82 3.17
N LEU A 580 31.35 4.51 3.55
CA LEU A 580 30.82 3.15 3.53
C LEU A 580 30.73 2.59 2.10
N ASP A 581 30.21 3.39 1.16
CA ASP A 581 30.08 2.97 -0.24
C ASP A 581 31.45 2.84 -0.94
N GLU A 582 32.44 3.66 -0.58
CA GLU A 582 33.83 3.48 -0.99
C GLU A 582 34.45 2.19 -0.44
N LEU A 583 34.20 1.89 0.84
CA LEU A 583 34.64 0.64 1.46
C LEU A 583 34.02 -0.59 0.78
N ALA A 584 32.72 -0.52 0.46
CA ALA A 584 32.01 -1.58 -0.26
C ALA A 584 32.60 -1.81 -1.67
N ARG A 585 32.85 -0.74 -2.43
CA ARG A 585 33.49 -0.83 -3.76
C ARG A 585 34.93 -1.36 -3.71
N GLY A 586 35.65 -1.09 -2.63
CA GLY A 586 37.02 -1.57 -2.42
C GLY A 586 37.12 -3.03 -1.97
N CYS A 587 36.01 -3.72 -1.70
CA CYS A 587 36.02 -5.10 -1.24
C CYS A 587 36.26 -6.10 -2.37
N ASP A 588 37.35 -6.86 -2.28
CA ASP A 588 37.63 -7.96 -3.21
C ASP A 588 36.82 -9.22 -2.85
N LEU A 589 35.74 -9.45 -3.61
CA LEU A 589 34.90 -10.64 -3.51
C LEU A 589 35.63 -11.95 -3.90
N SER A 590 36.80 -11.88 -4.54
CA SER A 590 37.57 -13.07 -4.94
C SER A 590 38.06 -13.89 -3.73
N THR A 591 38.27 -13.23 -2.59
CA THR A 591 38.71 -13.83 -1.33
C THR A 591 37.65 -14.68 -0.62
N LEU A 592 36.36 -14.56 -1.00
CA LEU A 592 35.28 -15.42 -0.51
C LEU A 592 35.23 -16.79 -1.22
N ARG A 593 36.00 -16.99 -2.29
CA ARG A 593 36.09 -18.27 -3.02
C ARG A 593 37.29 -19.14 -2.62
N GLY A 594 38.21 -18.66 -1.79
CA GLY A 594 39.38 -19.45 -1.37
C GLY A 594 40.11 -18.83 -0.18
N GLN A 595 40.40 -19.65 0.83
CA GLN A 595 41.14 -19.27 2.04
C GLN A 595 42.46 -18.53 1.72
N LYS A 596 42.52 -17.23 2.04
CA LYS A 596 43.61 -16.54 2.79
C LYS A 596 43.35 -15.03 2.77
N VAL A 597 43.04 -14.48 3.95
CA VAL A 597 42.76 -13.05 4.17
C VAL A 597 44.06 -12.26 4.27
N SER A 598 44.19 -11.17 3.50
CA SER A 598 45.22 -10.14 3.72
C SER A 598 44.70 -8.74 3.35
N ARG A 599 44.50 -7.92 4.39
CA ARG A 599 44.59 -6.44 4.47
C ARG A 599 43.72 -5.56 3.54
N SER A 600 42.40 -5.69 3.64
CA SER A 600 41.54 -4.57 4.06
C SER A 600 40.62 -5.11 5.16
N GLN A 601 40.50 -4.42 6.29
CA GLN A 601 40.21 -5.04 7.58
C GLN A 601 38.71 -5.13 7.93
N PHE A 602 37.82 -5.15 6.94
CA PHE A 602 36.37 -5.33 7.14
C PHE A 602 35.83 -6.44 6.22
N GLY A 603 35.12 -7.41 6.79
CA GLY A 603 34.47 -8.47 6.04
C GLY A 603 33.14 -8.03 5.46
N VAL A 604 32.68 -8.67 4.38
CA VAL A 604 31.37 -8.43 3.74
C VAL A 604 30.21 -8.43 4.75
N ALA A 605 30.23 -9.31 5.75
CA ALA A 605 29.21 -9.37 6.79
C ALA A 605 29.12 -8.08 7.63
N GLU A 606 30.26 -7.43 7.89
CA GLU A 606 30.30 -6.17 8.65
C GLU A 606 29.77 -5.01 7.80
N ILE A 607 30.10 -4.95 6.51
CA ILE A 607 29.57 -3.93 5.60
C ILE A 607 28.05 -4.08 5.46
N ASN A 608 27.56 -5.30 5.23
CA ASN A 608 26.11 -5.56 5.17
C ASN A 608 25.41 -5.18 6.48
N LYS A 609 26.04 -5.45 7.63
CA LYS A 609 25.51 -5.04 8.92
C LYS A 609 25.38 -3.52 9.00
N ARG A 610 26.40 -2.76 8.61
CA ARG A 610 26.35 -1.29 8.61
C ARG A 610 25.21 -0.76 7.73
N TYR A 611 25.05 -1.32 6.53
CA TYR A 611 23.91 -0.99 5.67
C TYR A 611 22.55 -1.22 6.35
N ARG A 612 22.37 -2.38 7.01
CA ARG A 612 21.12 -2.66 7.76
C ARG A 612 20.91 -1.69 8.93
N GLU A 613 21.96 -1.37 9.66
CA GLU A 613 21.86 -0.53 10.87
C GLU A 613 21.55 0.94 10.54
N ILE A 614 21.79 1.41 9.31
CA ILE A 614 21.39 2.76 8.87
C ILE A 614 19.87 2.94 9.00
N GLU A 615 19.07 2.07 8.37
CA GLU A 615 17.61 2.16 8.40
C GLU A 615 17.07 2.02 9.84
N LYS A 616 17.58 1.03 10.58
CA LYS A 616 17.20 0.81 11.98
C LYS A 616 17.50 1.97 12.92
N SER A 617 18.51 2.78 12.60
CA SER A 617 18.84 3.97 13.41
C SER A 617 17.70 4.98 13.45
N PHE A 618 16.77 4.92 12.49
CA PHE A 618 15.57 5.75 12.46
C PHE A 618 14.38 5.18 13.23
N ILE A 619 14.47 3.96 13.76
CA ILE A 619 13.42 3.32 14.56
C ILE A 619 13.48 3.79 16.01
N LEU A 620 12.36 4.31 16.47
CA LEU A 620 12.16 4.79 17.84
C LEU A 620 12.18 3.60 18.81
N LYS A 621 13.22 3.52 19.63
CA LYS A 621 13.37 2.48 20.69
C LYS A 621 12.36 2.58 21.83
N SER A 622 11.58 3.66 21.89
CA SER A 622 10.56 3.84 22.92
C SER A 622 9.28 3.13 22.51
N SER A 623 8.64 2.43 23.45
CA SER A 623 7.31 1.85 23.26
C SER A 623 6.20 2.88 22.92
N LYS A 624 6.50 4.18 22.97
CA LYS A 624 5.56 5.25 22.64
C LYS A 624 5.48 5.58 21.14
N GLY A 625 6.39 5.06 20.31
CA GLY A 625 6.42 5.32 18.85
C GLY A 625 6.31 6.81 18.48
N LEU A 626 5.63 7.09 17.37
CA LEU A 626 5.24 8.42 16.96
C LEU A 626 4.10 8.98 17.84
N PRO A 627 3.94 10.32 17.95
CA PRO A 627 2.88 10.92 18.77
C PRO A 627 1.49 10.42 18.39
N GLY A 628 0.76 9.84 19.35
CA GLY A 628 -0.58 9.30 19.13
C GLY A 628 -0.61 8.02 18.27
N ARG A 629 0.54 7.45 17.93
CA ARG A 629 0.69 6.33 17.00
C ARG A 629 1.83 5.40 17.44
N PRO A 630 1.68 4.70 18.59
CA PRO A 630 2.77 3.98 19.21
C PRO A 630 3.30 2.79 18.37
N TRP A 631 2.47 2.25 17.48
CA TRP A 631 2.86 1.16 16.59
C TRP A 631 3.82 1.63 15.49
N TYR A 632 3.67 2.85 14.96
CA TYR A 632 4.61 3.42 13.99
C TYR A 632 5.87 3.91 14.71
N LYS A 633 7.03 3.31 14.39
CA LYS A 633 8.30 3.60 15.07
C LYS A 633 9.29 4.36 14.20
N HIS A 634 9.12 4.42 12.89
CA HIS A 634 10.08 5.07 12.02
C HIS A 634 9.97 6.61 12.06
N SER A 635 11.07 7.29 12.43
CA SER A 635 11.07 8.71 12.78
C SER A 635 11.23 9.68 11.61
N VAL A 636 11.75 9.22 10.47
CA VAL A 636 11.96 10.04 9.27
C VAL A 636 10.83 9.87 8.28
N PHE A 637 10.42 8.64 7.99
CA PHE A 637 9.31 8.29 7.10
C PHE A 637 8.17 7.62 7.87
N ALA A 638 6.93 8.03 7.64
CA ALA A 638 5.72 7.36 8.10
C ALA A 638 4.52 7.79 7.24
N PRO A 639 3.42 7.03 7.21
CA PRO A 639 2.17 7.58 6.70
C PRO A 639 1.76 8.82 7.50
N GLY A 640 1.13 9.80 6.84
CA GLY A 640 0.62 10.98 7.53
C GLY A 640 -0.62 10.66 8.37
N LEU A 641 -0.70 11.22 9.58
CA LEU A 641 -1.84 10.96 10.47
C LEU A 641 -3.19 11.23 9.80
N TRP A 642 -3.29 12.28 8.99
CA TRP A 642 -4.49 12.68 8.23
C TRP A 642 -4.30 12.72 6.71
N ALA A 643 -3.12 12.34 6.20
CA ALA A 643 -2.76 12.47 4.78
C ALA A 643 -3.04 11.20 3.95
N GLY A 644 -3.43 10.08 4.58
CA GLY A 644 -3.72 8.84 3.87
C GLY A 644 -2.48 7.97 3.64
N TYR A 645 -2.42 7.36 2.46
CA TYR A 645 -1.40 6.36 2.08
C TYR A 645 -0.02 6.97 1.84
N ASP A 646 0.06 8.26 1.52
CA ASP A 646 1.31 8.92 1.15
C ASP A 646 2.34 8.95 2.29
N GLY A 647 3.60 8.73 1.92
CA GLY A 647 4.74 8.86 2.82
C GLY A 647 4.98 10.32 3.20
N VAL A 648 4.86 10.62 4.49
CA VAL A 648 5.22 11.90 5.08
C VAL A 648 6.65 11.83 5.61
N VAL A 649 7.47 12.82 5.23
CA VAL A 649 8.84 12.94 5.70
C VAL A 649 8.92 13.92 6.88
N PHE A 650 9.58 13.47 7.94
CA PHE A 650 9.64 14.10 9.26
C PHE A 650 8.26 14.31 9.90
N PRO A 651 7.45 13.23 10.05
CA PRO A 651 6.08 13.31 10.55
C PRO A 651 6.01 14.04 11.91
N GLY A 652 6.91 13.72 12.85
CA GLY A 652 6.93 14.38 14.15
C GLY A 652 7.16 15.90 14.09
N ILE A 653 7.89 16.40 13.08
CA ILE A 653 8.07 17.84 12.87
C ILE A 653 6.79 18.43 12.26
N LEU A 654 6.33 17.86 11.14
CA LEU A 654 5.21 18.41 10.37
C LEU A 654 3.90 18.39 11.16
N GLU A 655 3.58 17.29 11.85
CA GLU A 655 2.39 17.17 12.68
C GLU A 655 2.43 18.16 13.86
N SER A 656 3.60 18.39 14.45
CA SER A 656 3.74 19.40 15.52
C SER A 656 3.54 20.83 14.99
N VAL A 657 3.94 21.11 13.75
CA VAL A 657 3.68 22.40 13.10
C VAL A 657 2.19 22.57 12.78
N GLU A 658 1.52 21.52 12.30
CA GLU A 658 0.06 21.51 12.08
C GLU A 658 -0.74 21.71 13.37
N GLU A 659 -0.20 21.26 14.51
CA GLU A 659 -0.74 21.51 15.85
C GLU A 659 -0.38 22.89 16.42
N GLU A 660 0.33 23.73 15.66
CA GLU A 660 0.85 25.05 16.09
C GLU A 660 1.83 24.98 17.30
N ASP A 661 2.40 23.80 17.58
CA ASP A 661 3.37 23.58 18.68
C ASP A 661 4.82 23.55 18.14
N ILE A 662 5.36 24.75 17.93
CA ILE A 662 6.71 24.93 17.39
C ILE A 662 7.80 24.43 18.37
N ASP A 663 7.55 24.45 19.68
CA ASP A 663 8.49 23.94 20.67
C ASP A 663 8.62 22.42 20.58
N LYS A 664 7.49 21.72 20.39
CA LYS A 664 7.45 20.29 20.10
C LYS A 664 8.08 19.98 18.74
N ALA A 665 7.84 20.80 17.72
CA ALA A 665 8.51 20.65 16.41
C ALA A 665 10.05 20.73 16.54
N ASN A 666 10.56 21.71 17.29
CA ASN A 666 11.99 21.86 17.56
C ASN A 666 12.58 20.73 18.43
N LYS A 667 11.79 20.10 19.31
CA LYS A 667 12.20 18.87 20.01
C LYS A 667 12.35 17.72 19.02
N TRP A 668 11.45 17.60 18.05
CA TRP A 668 11.55 16.59 16.99
C TRP A 668 12.72 16.82 16.05
N VAL A 669 13.01 18.07 15.67
CA VAL A 669 14.25 18.42 14.92
C VAL A 669 15.48 17.84 15.64
N ARG A 670 15.67 18.16 16.92
CA ARG A 670 16.84 17.68 17.68
C ARG A 670 16.87 16.16 17.81
N ARG A 671 15.71 15.53 17.98
CA ARG A 671 15.59 14.07 18.09
C ARG A 671 15.99 13.38 16.79
N ILE A 672 15.45 13.84 15.66
CA ILE A 672 15.75 13.29 14.33
C ILE A 672 17.21 13.56 13.97
N ALA A 673 17.76 14.74 14.30
CA ALA A 673 19.18 15.01 14.16
C ALA A 673 20.04 13.98 14.93
N GLY A 674 19.64 13.61 16.14
CA GLY A 674 20.26 12.51 16.90
C GLY A 674 20.20 11.17 16.17
N HIS A 675 19.06 10.77 15.61
CA HIS A 675 18.95 9.53 14.84
C HIS A 675 19.79 9.54 13.56
N ILE A 676 19.93 10.70 12.89
CA ILE A 676 20.83 10.84 11.74
C ILE A 676 22.30 10.67 12.17
N GLN A 677 22.66 11.12 13.37
CA GLN A 677 24.00 10.87 13.94
C GLN A 677 24.21 9.40 14.31
N ASP A 678 23.19 8.73 14.83
CA ASP A 678 23.22 7.28 15.07
C ASP A 678 23.41 6.53 13.75
N ALA A 679 22.67 6.91 12.69
CA ALA A 679 22.82 6.36 11.35
C ALA A 679 24.22 6.62 10.75
N SER A 680 24.80 7.79 11.02
CA SER A 680 26.19 8.11 10.66
C SER A 680 27.17 7.18 11.38
N SER A 681 26.96 6.93 12.67
CA SER A 681 27.79 6.04 13.47
C SER A 681 27.67 4.60 12.98
N ALA A 682 26.46 4.16 12.65
CA ALA A 682 26.20 2.87 12.01
C ALA A 682 26.94 2.73 10.68
N ALA A 683 26.95 3.77 9.82
CA ALA A 683 27.68 3.75 8.55
C ALA A 683 29.21 3.63 8.75
N VAL A 684 29.76 4.26 9.79
CA VAL A 684 31.19 4.14 10.16
C VAL A 684 31.49 2.84 10.91
N GLY A 685 30.46 2.18 11.47
CA GLY A 685 30.52 0.93 12.24
C GLY A 685 31.03 1.12 13.67
N VAL A 686 30.55 2.16 14.35
CA VAL A 686 30.87 2.52 15.75
C VAL A 686 29.64 2.42 16.63
#